data_AF-A0A2M8TWG6-F1
#
_entry.id   AF-A0A2M8TWG6-F1
#
_cell.length_a   1.000
_cell.length_b   1.000
_cell.length_c   1.000
_cell.angle_alpha   90.00
_cell.angle_beta   90.00
_cell.angle_gamma   90.00
#
_symmetry.space_group_name_H-M   'P 1'
#
loop_
_entity.id
_entity.type
_entity.pdbx_description
1 polymer ?
#
loop_
_entity_poly.entity_id
_entity_poly.type
_entity_poly.pdbx_seq_one_letter_code
_entity_poly.pdbx_strand_id
1 'polypeptide(L)'
;MVNIPSELKKAIEADDLVLFIGAGLSWDLKNTDNESLEGWGKMVKSITSHLITEGDITDELKQICDALEPIETLKILEKKGISKREIGGFVKHYFTLRGGNDFSFHKKLFSLSTKIITTNYDKAFEKAIPELQEIKAYKGKDYELNRVKKDSVFLFKLHGCIDGIDSMVLFPSDYDGLYDDKGQEAEHALHTLRILISNKTFLFIGTGLGDPQINGIFKEIKRIQGIYDQKHYIITNKLLENSLNFLTSIKVASYTEIPEVIDQLLEIKQAAEAKKSSQEKILSDQLKESEKEIDSLTKKLLKVQNENERQLLLLEREANNHFNIGVKHHLAGEYLDASKEYKAATELKLKFPEAYNNWGLVLSELAQTKSGVEAEALYKDSFEKYDYATQLKPDDHEAYNNWGVALSELAQTKSGVEAEALYKDSFEKYHQATQLKPDGHKAYYNWGVALSELAQTKSGVEAEALYKDSFEKYHQATQLKPDYHEAYYNWGNALTHLAQTKSGVEAEALYKDSFEKYHQATQLKPDYHEAYYNWGTALTHLAQTKSGLEAEALYKDSFEKYHQATQLKPDYHEAYNNWGVALSELAQTKSGVEAEALYKDSFEKYHQATQLKPDYHEAYNNWGTALTHLAQTKSGVEAEALYKDSFEKYHQATQLKPDYYEAYNNWGTALTHLAQTKSGVEAEALYKDSFEKYHQATQLKPDYYEAYNNWGTALTHLAQTKSGVEAEALYKDSFEKYHQATQLKPDYHEAYNNWGNALSELAQTKSGVEAEALYKDSFEKYHQATQLKPDYHEAYYNWGVALSELAQTKSGVEAEALYKDSFEKYHQATQLKPDGHEAYYNWGNALSELAQIKSGVEAEALYNKSFEKYQQAVQYKPNFHEAYYNWGNALVNLAQTKSGVEAEKLYNEAFEKYQLAIKNGGSSYNLACLYAIRNKKEEALKYLERSLSRNEVSVKFVEKDKDWDGLRGDSDFKRILSNTKG
;
A
#
# COMPACT_ATOMS: atom_id res chain seq x y z
N MET A 1 -0.09 -36.43 2.21
CA MET A 1 -1.01 -35.39 1.68
C MET A 1 -0.94 -35.43 0.18
N VAL A 2 -2.10 -35.46 -0.47
CA VAL A 2 -2.20 -35.44 -1.93
C VAL A 2 -2.09 -33.99 -2.37
N ASN A 3 -1.32 -33.73 -3.43
CA ASN A 3 -1.16 -32.36 -3.92
C ASN A 3 -2.46 -31.90 -4.60
N ILE A 4 -3.20 -30.97 -3.97
CA ILE A 4 -4.43 -30.40 -4.51
C ILE A 4 -4.09 -29.18 -5.40
N PRO A 5 -4.48 -29.18 -6.68
CA PRO A 5 -4.22 -28.07 -7.61
C PRO A 5 -4.79 -26.73 -7.12
N SER A 6 -4.06 -25.64 -7.36
CA SER A 6 -4.44 -24.27 -6.94
C SER A 6 -5.80 -23.83 -7.48
N GLU A 7 -6.08 -24.08 -8.75
CA GLU A 7 -7.32 -23.63 -9.38
C GLU A 7 -8.53 -24.46 -8.93
N LEU A 8 -8.33 -25.70 -8.46
CA LEU A 8 -9.37 -26.46 -7.78
C LEU A 8 -9.70 -25.85 -6.40
N LYS A 9 -8.69 -25.36 -5.66
CA LYS A 9 -8.92 -24.64 -4.39
C LYS A 9 -9.74 -23.38 -4.61
N LYS A 10 -9.39 -22.59 -5.63
CA LYS A 10 -10.15 -21.39 -6.03
C LYS A 10 -11.60 -21.74 -6.39
N ALA A 11 -11.82 -22.83 -7.13
CA ALA A 11 -13.17 -23.27 -7.47
C ALA A 11 -13.98 -23.72 -6.24
N ILE A 12 -13.34 -24.26 -5.20
CA ILE A 12 -13.98 -24.58 -3.92
C ILE A 12 -14.30 -23.31 -3.13
N GLU A 13 -13.36 -22.36 -3.09
CA GLU A 13 -13.52 -21.06 -2.43
C GLU A 13 -14.67 -20.24 -3.04
N ALA A 14 -14.81 -20.27 -4.37
CA ALA A 14 -15.86 -19.60 -5.12
C ALA A 14 -17.21 -20.36 -5.16
N ASP A 15 -17.31 -21.53 -4.49
CA ASP A 15 -18.46 -22.44 -4.61
C ASP A 15 -18.79 -22.80 -6.08
N ASP A 16 -17.81 -22.91 -6.96
CA ASP A 16 -17.99 -23.24 -8.39
C ASP A 16 -17.80 -24.73 -8.72
N LEU A 17 -17.48 -25.53 -7.71
CA LEU A 17 -17.24 -26.96 -7.86
C LEU A 17 -18.54 -27.73 -8.11
N VAL A 18 -18.55 -28.56 -9.16
CA VAL A 18 -19.58 -29.56 -9.45
C VAL A 18 -18.95 -30.95 -9.33
N LEU A 19 -19.58 -31.84 -8.56
CA LEU A 19 -19.11 -33.23 -8.43
C LEU A 19 -19.78 -34.11 -9.47
N PHE A 20 -18.98 -34.79 -10.27
CA PHE A 20 -19.46 -35.80 -11.22
C PHE A 20 -19.18 -37.19 -10.65
N ILE A 21 -20.23 -37.92 -10.30
CA ILE A 21 -20.17 -39.18 -9.55
C ILE A 21 -20.54 -40.36 -10.43
N GLY A 22 -19.61 -41.30 -10.58
CA GLY A 22 -19.79 -42.55 -11.33
C GLY A 22 -20.37 -43.71 -10.51
N ALA A 23 -20.68 -44.81 -11.21
CA ALA A 23 -21.32 -46.01 -10.67
C ALA A 23 -20.52 -46.73 -9.59
N GLY A 24 -19.19 -46.57 -9.58
CA GLY A 24 -18.31 -47.13 -8.56
C GLY A 24 -18.67 -46.72 -7.12
N LEU A 25 -19.35 -45.58 -6.94
CA LEU A 25 -19.73 -45.13 -5.60
C LEU A 25 -20.86 -45.95 -4.97
N SER A 26 -21.67 -46.59 -5.80
CA SER A 26 -22.78 -47.45 -5.34
C SER A 26 -22.38 -48.92 -5.27
N TRP A 27 -21.12 -49.27 -5.54
CA TRP A 27 -20.65 -50.65 -5.72
C TRP A 27 -21.01 -51.58 -4.55
N ASP A 28 -20.72 -51.16 -3.33
CA ASP A 28 -20.93 -51.93 -2.10
C ASP A 28 -22.34 -51.78 -1.51
N LEU A 29 -23.18 -50.90 -2.09
CA LEU A 29 -24.55 -50.72 -1.63
C LEU A 29 -25.36 -51.98 -1.93
N LYS A 30 -26.26 -52.32 -1.01
CA LYS A 30 -27.10 -53.52 -1.09
C LYS A 30 -28.51 -53.21 -1.54
N ASN A 31 -29.02 -54.07 -2.42
CA ASN A 31 -30.43 -54.08 -2.83
C ASN A 31 -31.33 -54.75 -1.78
N THR A 32 -32.63 -54.85 -2.06
CA THR A 32 -33.62 -55.51 -1.19
C THR A 32 -33.37 -56.99 -0.96
N ASP A 33 -32.63 -57.65 -1.86
CA ASP A 33 -32.27 -59.07 -1.77
C ASP A 33 -30.95 -59.29 -1.00
N ASN A 34 -30.40 -58.23 -0.37
CA ASN A 34 -29.12 -58.22 0.35
C ASN A 34 -27.90 -58.51 -0.55
N GLU A 35 -28.03 -58.32 -1.86
CA GLU A 35 -26.93 -58.41 -2.82
C GLU A 35 -26.31 -57.03 -3.06
N SER A 36 -24.98 -56.98 -3.16
CA SER A 36 -24.23 -55.79 -3.58
C SER A 36 -24.45 -55.48 -5.06
N LEU A 37 -24.50 -54.20 -5.42
CA LEU A 37 -24.75 -53.76 -6.79
C LEU A 37 -23.59 -54.10 -7.74
N GLU A 38 -22.33 -54.13 -7.27
CA GLU A 38 -21.10 -54.58 -7.97
C GLU A 38 -20.94 -54.08 -9.42
N GLY A 39 -21.50 -52.91 -9.71
CA GLY A 39 -21.37 -52.24 -10.99
C GLY A 39 -22.05 -52.92 -12.18
N TRP A 40 -21.67 -52.44 -13.36
CA TRP A 40 -22.39 -52.68 -14.60
C TRP A 40 -22.34 -54.13 -15.08
N GLY A 41 -21.18 -54.80 -14.95
CA GLY A 41 -21.01 -56.17 -15.42
C GLY A 41 -21.90 -57.18 -14.69
N LYS A 42 -22.05 -57.05 -13.36
CA LYS A 42 -22.97 -57.89 -12.59
C LYS A 42 -24.42 -57.61 -12.98
N MET A 43 -24.79 -56.33 -13.08
CA MET A 43 -26.15 -55.93 -13.48
C MET A 43 -26.56 -56.58 -14.81
N VAL A 44 -25.72 -56.49 -15.85
CA VAL A 44 -26.03 -57.09 -17.16
C VAL A 44 -26.13 -58.61 -17.10
N LYS A 45 -25.25 -59.29 -16.34
CA LYS A 45 -25.36 -60.74 -16.12
C LYS A 45 -26.65 -61.12 -15.39
N SER A 46 -27.07 -60.33 -14.40
CA SER A 46 -28.32 -60.55 -13.70
C SER A 46 -29.55 -60.30 -14.60
N ILE A 47 -29.48 -59.32 -15.52
CA ILE A 47 -30.52 -59.14 -16.56
C ILE A 47 -30.64 -60.40 -17.42
N THR A 48 -29.54 -60.95 -17.93
CA THR A 48 -29.61 -62.18 -18.74
C THR A 48 -30.11 -63.39 -17.95
N SER A 49 -29.78 -63.48 -16.66
CA SER A 49 -30.27 -64.54 -15.77
C SER A 49 -31.77 -64.43 -15.52
N HIS A 50 -32.27 -63.20 -15.36
CA HIS A 50 -33.70 -62.93 -15.24
C HIS A 50 -34.45 -63.28 -16.53
N LEU A 51 -33.96 -62.82 -17.70
CA LEU A 51 -34.57 -63.11 -18.99
C LEU A 51 -34.63 -64.62 -19.32
N ILE A 52 -33.66 -65.41 -18.86
CA ILE A 52 -33.75 -66.88 -18.94
C ILE A 52 -34.88 -67.42 -18.06
N THR A 53 -35.01 -66.89 -16.84
CA THR A 53 -36.03 -67.35 -15.89
C THR A 53 -37.44 -67.07 -16.41
N GLU A 54 -37.63 -65.95 -17.11
CA GLU A 54 -38.90 -65.56 -17.74
C GLU A 54 -39.15 -66.27 -19.09
N GLY A 55 -38.15 -66.95 -19.65
CA GLY A 55 -38.24 -67.67 -20.93
C GLY A 55 -38.05 -66.80 -22.18
N ASP A 56 -37.57 -65.56 -22.01
CA ASP A 56 -37.38 -64.59 -23.10
C ASP A 56 -36.11 -64.83 -23.92
N ILE A 57 -35.10 -65.51 -23.34
CA ILE A 57 -33.86 -65.90 -24.03
C ILE A 57 -33.47 -67.36 -23.73
N THR A 58 -32.65 -67.97 -24.59
CA THR A 58 -32.19 -69.36 -24.45
C THR A 58 -30.91 -69.48 -23.62
N ASP A 59 -30.66 -70.66 -23.03
CA ASP A 59 -29.41 -70.99 -22.33
C ASP A 59 -28.16 -70.76 -23.19
N GLU A 60 -28.23 -71.11 -24.48
CA GLU A 60 -27.17 -70.85 -25.45
C GLU A 60 -26.86 -69.35 -25.60
N LEU A 61 -27.90 -68.51 -25.61
CA LEU A 61 -27.74 -67.06 -25.75
C LEU A 61 -27.14 -66.45 -24.49
N LYS A 62 -27.53 -66.92 -23.29
CA LYS A 62 -26.89 -66.46 -22.04
C LYS A 62 -25.42 -66.82 -21.98
N GLN A 63 -25.03 -68.02 -22.40
CA GLN A 63 -23.61 -68.41 -22.42
C GLN A 63 -22.79 -67.49 -23.34
N ILE A 64 -23.34 -67.08 -24.48
CA ILE A 64 -22.71 -66.09 -25.37
C ILE A 64 -22.62 -64.74 -24.66
N CYS A 65 -23.70 -64.26 -24.05
CA CYS A 65 -23.75 -62.97 -23.35
C CYS A 65 -22.83 -62.91 -22.11
N ASP A 66 -22.65 -64.02 -21.38
CA ASP A 66 -21.78 -64.08 -20.19
C ASP A 66 -20.29 -63.94 -20.54
N ALA A 67 -19.91 -64.25 -21.79
CA ALA A 67 -18.55 -64.17 -22.31
C ALA A 67 -18.22 -62.83 -23.01
N LEU A 68 -19.21 -61.96 -23.18
CA LEU A 68 -19.06 -60.66 -23.85
C LEU A 68 -18.96 -59.51 -22.83
N GLU A 69 -18.37 -58.41 -23.29
CA GLU A 69 -18.43 -57.15 -22.56
C GLU A 69 -19.88 -56.68 -22.41
N PRO A 70 -20.26 -56.06 -21.28
CA PRO A 70 -21.64 -55.76 -20.96
C PRO A 70 -22.42 -54.99 -22.04
N ILE A 71 -21.76 -54.05 -22.75
CA ILE A 71 -22.40 -53.26 -23.79
C ILE A 71 -22.72 -54.08 -25.05
N GLU A 72 -21.86 -55.04 -25.41
CA GLU A 72 -22.11 -55.94 -26.54
C GLU A 72 -23.22 -56.95 -26.21
N THR A 73 -23.31 -57.37 -24.95
CA THR A 73 -24.45 -58.16 -24.45
C THR A 73 -25.77 -57.40 -24.61
N LEU A 74 -25.84 -56.15 -24.14
CA LEU A 74 -27.05 -55.33 -24.26
C LEU A 74 -27.43 -55.08 -25.73
N LYS A 75 -26.45 -54.92 -26.63
CA LYS A 75 -26.67 -54.80 -28.08
C LYS A 75 -27.31 -56.05 -28.69
N ILE A 76 -26.92 -57.23 -28.22
CA ILE A 76 -27.53 -58.49 -28.67
C ILE A 76 -28.97 -58.59 -28.17
N LEU A 77 -29.21 -58.25 -26.90
CA LEU A 77 -30.55 -58.25 -26.32
C LEU A 77 -31.48 -57.27 -27.05
N GLU A 78 -31.00 -56.06 -27.34
CA GLU A 78 -31.74 -55.04 -28.09
C GLU A 78 -32.09 -55.53 -29.51
N LYS A 79 -31.14 -56.15 -30.22
CA LYS A 79 -31.40 -56.75 -31.55
C LYS A 79 -32.41 -57.89 -31.54
N LYS A 80 -32.57 -58.57 -30.39
CA LYS A 80 -33.59 -59.61 -30.19
C LYS A 80 -34.98 -59.03 -29.89
N GLY A 81 -35.09 -57.72 -29.76
CA GLY A 81 -36.34 -57.02 -29.46
C GLY A 81 -36.58 -56.78 -27.97
N ILE A 82 -35.63 -57.15 -27.09
CA ILE A 82 -35.75 -56.87 -25.66
C ILE A 82 -35.61 -55.37 -25.44
N SER A 83 -36.64 -54.79 -24.85
CA SER A 83 -36.80 -53.36 -24.59
C SER A 83 -36.64 -53.02 -23.11
N LYS A 84 -36.41 -51.74 -22.80
CA LYS A 84 -36.39 -51.25 -21.41
C LYS A 84 -37.67 -51.54 -20.63
N ARG A 85 -38.81 -51.69 -21.31
CA ARG A 85 -40.09 -52.00 -20.65
C ARG A 85 -40.14 -53.44 -20.15
N GLU A 86 -39.57 -54.38 -20.90
CA GLU A 86 -39.54 -55.80 -20.53
C GLU A 86 -38.61 -56.05 -19.33
N ILE A 87 -37.43 -55.42 -19.31
CA ILE A 87 -36.48 -55.57 -18.19
C ILE A 87 -36.65 -54.53 -17.07
N GLY A 88 -37.52 -53.54 -17.26
CA GLY A 88 -37.62 -52.36 -16.38
C GLY A 88 -38.04 -52.71 -14.95
N GLY A 89 -38.94 -53.69 -14.79
CA GLY A 89 -39.35 -54.19 -13.47
C GLY A 89 -38.17 -54.78 -12.70
N PHE A 90 -37.38 -55.62 -13.36
CA PHE A 90 -36.17 -56.21 -12.80
C PHE A 90 -35.11 -55.16 -12.46
N VAL A 91 -34.82 -54.24 -13.38
CA VAL A 91 -33.80 -53.20 -13.17
C VAL A 91 -34.20 -52.28 -12.01
N LYS A 92 -35.48 -51.93 -11.89
CA LYS A 92 -36.00 -51.17 -10.74
C LYS A 92 -35.79 -51.91 -9.43
N HIS A 93 -36.11 -53.21 -9.39
CA HIS A 93 -35.89 -54.05 -8.22
C HIS A 93 -34.41 -54.14 -7.86
N TYR A 94 -33.54 -54.39 -8.85
CA TYR A 94 -32.10 -54.50 -8.70
C TYR A 94 -31.47 -53.27 -8.01
N PHE A 95 -31.86 -52.06 -8.41
CA PHE A 95 -31.34 -50.81 -7.83
C PHE A 95 -32.16 -50.28 -6.64
N THR A 96 -33.20 -51.00 -6.21
CA THR A 96 -33.95 -50.61 -5.00
C THR A 96 -33.13 -50.95 -3.76
N LEU A 97 -32.58 -49.91 -3.13
CA LEU A 97 -31.69 -50.05 -1.98
C LEU A 97 -32.47 -50.45 -0.71
N ARG A 98 -31.98 -51.46 0.02
CA ARG A 98 -32.53 -51.83 1.33
C ARG A 98 -32.26 -50.77 2.41
N GLY A 99 -32.96 -50.91 3.54
CA GLY A 99 -32.62 -50.20 4.77
C GLY A 99 -31.28 -50.66 5.37
N GLY A 100 -30.58 -49.75 6.05
CA GLY A 100 -29.32 -50.04 6.74
C GLY A 100 -28.06 -50.00 5.88
N ASN A 101 -28.13 -49.48 4.64
CA ASN A 101 -26.93 -49.10 3.89
C ASN A 101 -26.26 -47.87 4.53
N ASP A 102 -24.92 -47.78 4.44
CA ASP A 102 -24.20 -46.59 4.88
C ASP A 102 -24.17 -45.53 3.76
N PHE A 103 -24.67 -44.34 4.08
CA PHE A 103 -24.71 -43.18 3.19
C PHE A 103 -23.82 -42.03 3.68
N SER A 104 -22.97 -42.28 4.68
CA SER A 104 -22.05 -41.29 5.26
C SER A 104 -21.19 -40.61 4.20
N PHE A 105 -20.67 -41.38 3.24
CA PHE A 105 -19.83 -40.83 2.17
C PHE A 105 -20.61 -39.96 1.17
N HIS A 106 -21.86 -40.32 0.86
CA HIS A 106 -22.73 -39.50 0.02
C HIS A 106 -23.03 -38.15 0.68
N LYS A 107 -23.22 -38.13 2.00
CA LYS A 107 -23.34 -36.89 2.78
C LYS A 107 -22.07 -36.05 2.75
N LYS A 108 -20.89 -36.67 2.92
CA LYS A 108 -19.59 -35.98 2.81
C LYS A 108 -19.40 -35.32 1.45
N LEU A 109 -19.70 -36.02 0.37
CA LEU A 109 -19.63 -35.46 -0.99
C LEU A 109 -20.58 -34.26 -1.15
N PHE A 110 -21.80 -34.37 -0.64
CA PHE A 110 -22.76 -33.27 -0.68
C PHE A 110 -22.32 -32.05 0.15
N SER A 111 -21.65 -32.28 1.29
CA SER A 111 -21.04 -31.20 2.08
C SER A 111 -19.89 -30.51 1.33
N LEU A 112 -19.13 -31.24 0.50
CA LEU A 112 -18.09 -30.66 -0.33
C LEU A 112 -18.69 -29.78 -1.43
N SER A 113 -19.70 -30.28 -2.15
CA SER A 113 -20.48 -29.48 -3.07
C SER A 113 -21.92 -29.98 -3.18
N THR A 114 -22.85 -29.03 -3.16
CA THR A 114 -24.30 -29.25 -3.28
C THR A 114 -24.75 -29.46 -4.73
N LYS A 115 -23.81 -29.43 -5.68
CA LYS A 115 -24.05 -29.52 -7.13
C LYS A 115 -23.53 -30.88 -7.62
N ILE A 116 -24.42 -31.85 -7.71
CA ILE A 116 -24.09 -33.24 -8.03
C ILE A 116 -24.63 -33.62 -9.41
N ILE A 117 -23.76 -34.18 -10.25
CA ILE A 117 -24.15 -34.89 -11.47
C ILE A 117 -23.78 -36.37 -11.28
N THR A 118 -24.68 -37.29 -11.64
CA THR A 118 -24.37 -38.72 -11.56
C THR A 118 -24.97 -39.51 -12.72
N THR A 119 -24.31 -40.62 -13.04
CA THR A 119 -24.80 -41.63 -14.00
C THR A 119 -25.54 -42.79 -13.30
N ASN A 120 -25.69 -42.74 -11.97
CA ASN A 120 -26.24 -43.86 -11.20
C ASN A 120 -27.77 -43.83 -11.19
N TYR A 121 -28.40 -44.99 -11.42
CA TYR A 121 -29.86 -45.09 -11.42
C TYR A 121 -30.48 -45.22 -10.04
N ASP A 122 -29.72 -45.74 -9.06
CA ASP A 122 -30.14 -45.96 -7.68
C ASP A 122 -30.51 -44.64 -6.97
N LYS A 123 -31.01 -44.74 -5.74
CA LYS A 123 -31.45 -43.58 -4.94
C LYS A 123 -30.51 -43.25 -3.78
N ALA A 124 -29.21 -43.52 -3.87
CA ALA A 124 -28.29 -43.35 -2.76
C ALA A 124 -28.21 -41.89 -2.28
N PHE A 125 -28.07 -40.93 -3.21
CA PHE A 125 -28.07 -39.50 -2.87
C PHE A 125 -29.42 -39.04 -2.29
N GLU A 126 -30.54 -39.49 -2.84
CA GLU A 126 -31.86 -39.14 -2.30
C GLU A 126 -32.13 -39.79 -0.92
N LYS A 127 -31.55 -40.96 -0.64
CA LYS A 127 -31.61 -41.56 0.70
C LYS A 127 -30.66 -40.88 1.70
N ALA A 128 -29.54 -40.37 1.20
CA ALA A 128 -28.57 -39.63 2.01
C ALA A 128 -29.08 -38.21 2.36
N ILE A 129 -29.69 -37.54 1.40
CA ILE A 129 -30.21 -36.16 1.44
C ILE A 129 -31.64 -36.16 0.86
N PRO A 130 -32.68 -36.33 1.71
CA PRO A 130 -34.08 -36.48 1.26
C PRO A 130 -34.59 -35.34 0.37
N GLU A 131 -34.09 -34.11 0.55
CA GLU A 131 -34.45 -32.93 -0.23
C GLU A 131 -34.15 -33.09 -1.73
N LEU A 132 -33.14 -33.90 -2.07
CA LEU A 132 -32.76 -34.16 -3.46
C LEU A 132 -33.84 -34.91 -4.24
N GLN A 133 -34.78 -35.59 -3.56
CA GLN A 133 -35.86 -36.32 -4.22
C GLN A 133 -36.78 -35.39 -5.02
N GLU A 134 -37.02 -34.16 -4.53
CA GLU A 134 -37.93 -33.18 -5.15
C GLU A 134 -37.25 -32.32 -6.22
N ILE A 135 -35.92 -32.15 -6.15
CA ILE A 135 -35.16 -31.28 -7.06
C ILE A 135 -34.33 -32.04 -8.11
N LYS A 136 -34.40 -33.38 -8.13
CA LYS A 136 -33.62 -34.16 -9.09
C LYS A 136 -34.11 -33.97 -10.52
N ALA A 137 -33.16 -33.69 -11.41
CA ALA A 137 -33.37 -33.54 -12.84
C ALA A 137 -32.87 -34.77 -13.60
N TYR A 138 -33.57 -35.14 -14.67
CA TYR A 138 -33.15 -36.16 -15.65
C TYR A 138 -33.94 -35.95 -16.95
N LYS A 139 -33.61 -36.70 -18.01
CA LYS A 139 -34.28 -36.62 -19.32
C LYS A 139 -35.81 -36.76 -19.18
N GLY A 140 -36.57 -35.77 -19.67
CA GLY A 140 -38.03 -35.69 -19.53
C GLY A 140 -38.55 -34.85 -18.35
N LYS A 141 -37.65 -34.27 -17.53
CA LYS A 141 -37.98 -33.31 -16.46
C LYS A 141 -37.50 -31.89 -16.82
N ASP A 142 -38.15 -31.26 -17.79
CA ASP A 142 -37.68 -29.98 -18.36
C ASP A 142 -37.65 -28.81 -17.37
N TYR A 143 -38.58 -28.78 -16.42
CA TYR A 143 -38.62 -27.74 -15.38
C TYR A 143 -37.37 -27.82 -14.48
N GLU A 144 -37.07 -29.02 -13.97
CA GLU A 144 -35.89 -29.25 -13.13
C GLU A 144 -34.58 -29.10 -13.92
N LEU A 145 -34.53 -29.54 -15.20
CA LEU A 145 -33.37 -29.33 -16.08
C LEU A 145 -33.05 -27.84 -16.32
N ASN A 146 -34.07 -26.97 -16.36
CA ASN A 146 -33.86 -25.53 -16.46
C ASN A 146 -33.31 -24.93 -15.17
N ARG A 147 -33.76 -25.42 -14.01
CA ARG A 147 -33.27 -25.00 -12.69
C ARG A 147 -31.83 -25.37 -12.45
N VAL A 148 -31.38 -26.54 -12.91
CA VAL A 148 -29.97 -26.99 -12.81
C VAL A 148 -28.97 -25.96 -13.33
N LYS A 149 -29.36 -25.11 -14.31
CA LYS A 149 -28.49 -24.07 -14.88
C LYS A 149 -28.24 -22.89 -13.93
N LYS A 150 -29.11 -22.67 -12.93
CA LYS A 150 -29.15 -21.47 -12.07
C LYS A 150 -29.07 -21.79 -10.58
N ASP A 151 -29.58 -22.94 -10.16
CA ASP A 151 -29.69 -23.27 -8.75
C ASP A 151 -28.34 -23.64 -8.14
N SER A 152 -28.11 -23.19 -6.90
CA SER A 152 -26.90 -23.51 -6.13
C SER A 152 -26.90 -24.93 -5.54
N VAL A 153 -28.03 -25.63 -5.60
CA VAL A 153 -28.20 -27.01 -5.13
C VAL A 153 -28.95 -27.78 -6.19
N PHE A 154 -28.37 -28.88 -6.69
CA PHE A 154 -29.07 -29.75 -7.64
C PHE A 154 -28.51 -31.17 -7.63
N LEU A 155 -29.36 -32.11 -8.06
CA LEU A 155 -29.00 -33.48 -8.40
C LEU A 155 -29.39 -33.76 -9.85
N PHE A 156 -28.43 -33.83 -10.75
CA PHE A 156 -28.66 -34.13 -12.17
C PHE A 156 -28.28 -35.58 -12.48
N LYS A 157 -29.28 -36.42 -12.72
CA LYS A 157 -29.11 -37.83 -13.12
C LYS A 157 -29.08 -37.94 -14.64
N LEU A 158 -27.89 -37.76 -15.21
CA LEU A 158 -27.67 -37.64 -16.65
C LEU A 158 -28.15 -38.88 -17.43
N HIS A 159 -27.93 -40.08 -16.87
CA HIS A 159 -28.36 -41.34 -17.48
C HIS A 159 -29.75 -41.81 -17.03
N GLY A 160 -30.51 -40.97 -16.32
CA GLY A 160 -31.85 -41.31 -15.85
C GLY A 160 -31.89 -41.93 -14.46
N CYS A 161 -33.09 -42.35 -14.04
CA CYS A 161 -33.34 -42.85 -12.69
C CYS A 161 -34.39 -43.98 -12.70
N ILE A 162 -34.33 -44.89 -11.73
CA ILE A 162 -35.33 -45.96 -11.57
C ILE A 162 -36.78 -45.49 -11.31
N ASP A 163 -36.98 -44.20 -11.03
CA ASP A 163 -38.33 -43.59 -10.96
C ASP A 163 -38.95 -43.35 -12.34
N GLY A 164 -38.13 -43.29 -13.40
CA GLY A 164 -38.56 -43.09 -14.77
C GLY A 164 -37.77 -43.98 -15.72
N ILE A 165 -38.23 -45.23 -15.90
CA ILE A 165 -37.54 -46.25 -16.73
C ILE A 165 -37.28 -45.76 -18.16
N ASP A 166 -38.22 -45.04 -18.76
CA ASP A 166 -38.07 -44.54 -20.14
C ASP A 166 -36.93 -43.51 -20.27
N SER A 167 -36.60 -42.79 -19.17
CA SER A 167 -35.49 -41.84 -19.12
C SER A 167 -34.11 -42.50 -19.07
N MET A 168 -34.05 -43.78 -18.69
CA MET A 168 -32.78 -44.50 -18.48
C MET A 168 -32.00 -44.66 -19.78
N VAL A 169 -30.70 -44.39 -19.72
CA VAL A 169 -29.75 -44.66 -20.80
C VAL A 169 -29.08 -45.99 -20.48
N LEU A 170 -29.54 -47.07 -21.13
CA LEU A 170 -29.12 -48.45 -20.80
C LEU A 170 -28.67 -49.21 -22.05
N PHE A 171 -29.49 -49.26 -23.09
CA PHE A 171 -29.14 -49.96 -24.34
C PHE A 171 -28.31 -49.06 -25.27
N PRO A 172 -27.56 -49.64 -26.22
CA PRO A 172 -26.78 -48.87 -27.19
C PRO A 172 -27.58 -47.75 -27.88
N SER A 173 -28.82 -48.02 -28.33
CA SER A 173 -29.65 -46.98 -28.95
C SER A 173 -30.00 -45.82 -28.03
N ASP A 174 -30.02 -46.03 -26.70
CA ASP A 174 -30.25 -44.95 -25.74
C ASP A 174 -29.04 -44.01 -25.65
N TYR A 175 -27.83 -44.55 -25.76
CA TYR A 175 -26.60 -43.75 -25.79
C TYR A 175 -26.52 -42.94 -27.08
N ASP A 176 -26.81 -43.57 -28.22
CA ASP A 176 -26.91 -42.89 -29.52
C ASP A 176 -27.96 -41.78 -29.45
N GLY A 177 -29.13 -42.08 -28.86
CA GLY A 177 -30.22 -41.14 -28.67
C GLY A 177 -29.91 -39.97 -27.73
N LEU A 178 -29.02 -40.15 -26.74
CA LEU A 178 -28.60 -39.06 -25.86
C LEU A 178 -27.47 -38.22 -26.48
N TYR A 179 -26.45 -38.86 -27.07
CA TYR A 179 -25.19 -38.19 -27.44
C TYR A 179 -25.06 -37.83 -28.93
N ASP A 180 -25.74 -38.55 -29.83
CA ASP A 180 -25.57 -38.40 -31.28
C ASP A 180 -26.87 -38.01 -32.02
N ASP A 181 -28.04 -38.17 -31.42
CA ASP A 181 -29.35 -37.74 -31.96
C ASP A 181 -29.70 -36.27 -31.64
N LYS A 182 -30.61 -35.66 -32.42
CA LYS A 182 -31.08 -34.26 -32.30
C LYS A 182 -32.51 -34.15 -31.77
N GLY A 183 -32.99 -35.15 -31.02
CA GLY A 183 -34.30 -35.09 -30.37
C GLY A 183 -34.37 -33.99 -29.31
N GLN A 184 -35.50 -33.28 -29.23
CA GLN A 184 -35.66 -32.09 -28.37
C GLN A 184 -35.33 -32.33 -26.89
N GLU A 185 -35.70 -33.49 -26.33
CA GLU A 185 -35.42 -33.84 -24.93
C GLU A 185 -33.95 -34.18 -24.66
N ALA A 186 -33.29 -34.86 -25.60
CA ALA A 186 -31.87 -35.16 -25.52
C ALA A 186 -31.02 -33.89 -25.68
N GLU A 187 -31.43 -33.01 -26.61
CA GLU A 187 -30.82 -31.69 -26.78
C GLU A 187 -30.92 -30.87 -25.49
N HIS A 188 -32.04 -30.90 -24.77
CA HIS A 188 -32.19 -30.12 -23.55
C HIS A 188 -31.25 -30.60 -22.43
N ALA A 189 -31.20 -31.91 -22.16
CA ALA A 189 -30.32 -32.47 -21.14
C ALA A 189 -28.83 -32.23 -21.45
N LEU A 190 -28.41 -32.43 -22.70
CA LEU A 190 -27.05 -32.13 -23.14
C LEU A 190 -26.76 -30.63 -23.12
N HIS A 191 -27.71 -29.79 -23.53
CA HIS A 191 -27.52 -28.34 -23.49
C HIS A 191 -27.31 -27.84 -22.05
N THR A 192 -28.07 -28.35 -21.08
CA THR A 192 -27.84 -28.10 -19.66
C THR A 192 -26.43 -28.53 -19.24
N LEU A 193 -26.01 -29.75 -19.60
CA LEU A 193 -24.65 -30.22 -19.32
C LEU A 193 -23.58 -29.32 -19.93
N ARG A 194 -23.76 -28.88 -21.18
CA ARG A 194 -22.83 -28.00 -21.90
C ARG A 194 -22.69 -26.63 -21.21
N ILE A 195 -23.80 -26.04 -20.75
CA ILE A 195 -23.78 -24.79 -19.98
C ILE A 195 -22.97 -24.97 -18.70
N LEU A 196 -23.19 -26.06 -17.96
CA LEU A 196 -22.46 -26.32 -16.72
C LEU A 196 -20.96 -26.50 -16.98
N ILE A 197 -20.58 -27.27 -18.01
CA ILE A 197 -19.16 -27.46 -18.38
C ILE A 197 -18.50 -26.11 -18.70
N SER A 198 -19.22 -25.19 -19.35
CA SER A 198 -18.67 -23.89 -19.77
C SER A 198 -18.43 -22.93 -18.60
N ASN A 199 -19.20 -23.07 -17.51
CA ASN A 199 -19.25 -22.08 -16.42
C ASN A 199 -18.79 -22.62 -15.05
N LYS A 200 -18.54 -23.92 -14.91
CA LYS A 200 -18.25 -24.56 -13.61
C LYS A 200 -17.06 -25.51 -13.69
N THR A 201 -16.39 -25.68 -12.55
CA THR A 201 -15.28 -26.64 -12.41
C THR A 201 -15.83 -28.01 -12.06
N PHE A 202 -15.41 -29.06 -12.79
CA PHE A 202 -15.90 -30.42 -12.56
C PHE A 202 -14.83 -31.24 -11.85
N LEU A 203 -15.24 -32.01 -10.84
CA LEU A 203 -14.41 -33.03 -10.20
C LEU A 203 -15.05 -34.42 -10.39
N PHE A 204 -14.40 -35.27 -11.17
CA PHE A 204 -14.83 -36.62 -11.47
C PHE A 204 -14.38 -37.60 -10.38
N ILE A 205 -15.34 -38.33 -9.80
CA ILE A 205 -15.14 -39.27 -8.69
C ILE A 205 -15.85 -40.61 -8.98
N GLY A 206 -15.12 -41.71 -8.90
CA GLY A 206 -15.64 -43.08 -9.05
C GLY A 206 -14.87 -43.93 -10.07
N THR A 207 -15.16 -45.23 -10.09
CA THR A 207 -14.53 -46.21 -11.01
C THR A 207 -15.28 -46.29 -12.35
N GLY A 208 -14.56 -46.35 -13.49
CA GLY A 208 -15.19 -46.55 -14.83
C GLY A 208 -14.64 -45.69 -15.99
N LEU A 209 -13.47 -45.05 -15.85
CA LEU A 209 -12.95 -44.05 -16.79
C LEU A 209 -12.45 -44.57 -18.15
N GLY A 210 -12.65 -45.86 -18.42
CA GLY A 210 -12.42 -46.49 -19.72
C GLY A 210 -13.67 -47.16 -20.30
N ASP A 211 -14.83 -47.03 -19.63
CA ASP A 211 -16.07 -47.57 -20.17
C ASP A 211 -16.56 -46.71 -21.35
N PRO A 212 -17.08 -47.33 -22.44
CA PRO A 212 -17.65 -46.62 -23.59
C PRO A 212 -18.72 -45.56 -23.24
N GLN A 213 -19.26 -45.63 -22.02
CA GLN A 213 -20.41 -44.91 -21.50
C GLN A 213 -20.07 -43.49 -20.98
N ILE A 214 -18.81 -43.22 -20.61
CA ILE A 214 -18.34 -41.88 -20.21
C ILE A 214 -17.76 -41.11 -21.41
N ASN A 215 -17.38 -41.80 -22.49
CA ASN A 215 -16.78 -41.20 -23.68
C ASN A 215 -17.64 -40.09 -24.30
N GLY A 216 -18.96 -40.22 -24.28
CA GLY A 216 -19.88 -39.17 -24.75
C GLY A 216 -19.72 -37.86 -23.97
N ILE A 217 -19.56 -37.94 -22.65
CA ILE A 217 -19.37 -36.78 -21.77
C ILE A 217 -18.01 -36.14 -22.00
N PHE A 218 -16.96 -36.95 -22.08
CA PHE A 218 -15.60 -36.47 -22.35
C PHE A 218 -15.47 -35.84 -23.73
N LYS A 219 -16.20 -36.35 -24.73
CA LYS A 219 -16.32 -35.72 -26.05
C LYS A 219 -16.95 -34.33 -25.95
N GLU A 220 -18.00 -34.16 -25.15
CA GLU A 220 -18.64 -32.85 -24.91
C GLU A 220 -17.73 -31.88 -24.14
N ILE A 221 -17.03 -32.35 -23.10
CA ILE A 221 -16.07 -31.50 -22.37
C ILE A 221 -14.95 -31.04 -23.29
N LYS A 222 -14.34 -31.97 -24.03
CA LYS A 222 -13.28 -31.66 -25.00
C LYS A 222 -13.75 -30.69 -26.07
N ARG A 223 -15.00 -30.80 -26.53
CA ARG A 223 -15.60 -29.88 -27.50
C ARG A 223 -15.74 -28.46 -26.95
N ILE A 224 -16.12 -28.30 -25.68
CA ILE A 224 -16.32 -27.00 -25.03
C ILE A 224 -15.00 -26.37 -24.60
N GLN A 225 -14.08 -27.17 -24.07
CA GLN A 225 -12.79 -26.69 -23.55
C GLN A 225 -11.87 -26.13 -24.65
N GLY A 226 -12.10 -26.49 -25.92
CA GLY A 226 -11.46 -25.82 -27.06
C GLY A 226 -11.95 -24.37 -27.30
N ILE A 227 -13.02 -23.95 -26.62
CA ILE A 227 -13.66 -22.63 -26.73
C ILE A 227 -13.47 -21.81 -25.43
N TYR A 228 -13.38 -22.47 -24.27
CA TYR A 228 -13.24 -21.84 -22.94
C TYR A 228 -12.07 -22.46 -22.15
N ASP A 229 -11.25 -21.65 -21.46
CA ASP A 229 -10.05 -22.08 -20.71
C ASP A 229 -10.35 -22.67 -19.31
N GLN A 230 -11.52 -23.32 -19.14
CA GLN A 230 -11.93 -23.89 -17.87
C GLN A 230 -11.20 -25.23 -17.60
N LYS A 231 -10.59 -25.38 -16.42
CA LYS A 231 -9.93 -26.63 -16.00
C LYS A 231 -10.88 -27.55 -15.25
N HIS A 232 -10.84 -28.84 -15.56
CA HIS A 232 -11.59 -29.90 -14.88
C HIS A 232 -10.65 -30.97 -14.32
N TYR A 233 -11.10 -31.67 -13.27
CA TYR A 233 -10.24 -32.50 -12.41
C TYR A 233 -10.79 -33.91 -12.24
N ILE A 234 -9.90 -34.87 -12.00
CA ILE A 234 -10.29 -36.26 -11.82
C ILE A 234 -9.44 -36.96 -10.76
N ILE A 235 -10.08 -37.71 -9.86
CA ILE A 235 -9.36 -38.51 -8.86
C ILE A 235 -9.18 -39.93 -9.40
N THR A 236 -7.94 -40.36 -9.61
CA THR A 236 -7.65 -41.66 -10.23
C THR A 236 -6.27 -42.19 -9.87
N ASN A 237 -6.13 -43.53 -9.81
CA ASN A 237 -4.86 -44.22 -9.66
C ASN A 237 -4.26 -44.69 -11.00
N LYS A 238 -4.95 -44.46 -12.11
CA LYS A 238 -4.50 -44.81 -13.47
C LYS A 238 -3.85 -43.61 -14.16
N LEU A 239 -2.90 -43.88 -15.05
CA LEU A 239 -2.40 -42.86 -15.98
C LEU A 239 -3.52 -42.50 -16.96
N LEU A 240 -3.72 -41.20 -17.20
CA LEU A 240 -4.66 -40.71 -18.20
C LEU A 240 -4.08 -40.95 -19.60
N GLU A 241 -4.88 -41.52 -20.49
CA GLU A 241 -4.54 -41.64 -21.91
C GLU A 241 -4.48 -40.26 -22.56
N ASN A 242 -3.77 -40.14 -23.70
CA ASN A 242 -3.64 -38.88 -24.44
C ASN A 242 -4.99 -38.27 -24.84
N SER A 243 -6.04 -39.08 -24.98
CA SER A 243 -7.41 -38.64 -25.28
C SER A 243 -8.06 -37.83 -24.16
N LEU A 244 -7.56 -37.96 -22.91
CA LEU A 244 -8.07 -37.35 -21.69
C LEU A 244 -7.15 -36.26 -21.11
N ASN A 245 -6.18 -35.78 -21.89
CA ASN A 245 -5.23 -34.75 -21.47
C ASN A 245 -5.85 -33.39 -21.08
N PHE A 246 -7.14 -33.21 -21.37
CA PHE A 246 -7.93 -32.05 -21.01
C PHE A 246 -8.37 -32.06 -19.53
N LEU A 247 -8.27 -33.21 -18.84
CA LEU A 247 -8.47 -33.36 -17.40
C LEU A 247 -7.16 -33.31 -16.63
N THR A 248 -7.18 -32.67 -15.46
CA THR A 248 -6.06 -32.67 -14.52
C THR A 248 -6.23 -33.79 -13.49
N SER A 249 -5.30 -34.75 -13.46
CA SER A 249 -5.37 -35.90 -12.54
C SER A 249 -4.90 -35.56 -11.13
N ILE A 250 -5.73 -35.84 -10.13
CA ILE A 250 -5.37 -35.93 -8.72
C ILE A 250 -5.02 -37.39 -8.44
N LYS A 251 -3.73 -37.65 -8.29
CA LYS A 251 -3.20 -39.02 -8.19
C LYS A 251 -3.44 -39.59 -6.79
N VAL A 252 -4.05 -40.77 -6.75
CA VAL A 252 -4.19 -41.63 -5.55
C VAL A 252 -3.55 -42.98 -5.82
N ALA A 253 -3.10 -43.72 -4.79
CA ALA A 253 -2.54 -45.06 -4.99
C ALA A 253 -3.65 -46.11 -5.21
N SER A 254 -4.81 -45.89 -4.60
CA SER A 254 -5.98 -46.75 -4.67
C SER A 254 -7.26 -45.94 -4.54
N TYR A 255 -8.37 -46.46 -5.09
CA TYR A 255 -9.71 -45.87 -4.91
C TYR A 255 -10.14 -45.80 -3.44
N THR A 256 -9.53 -46.61 -2.55
CA THR A 256 -9.75 -46.55 -1.10
C THR A 256 -9.25 -45.26 -0.45
N GLU A 257 -8.38 -44.48 -1.12
CA GLU A 257 -7.86 -43.19 -0.63
C GLU A 257 -8.74 -42.01 -1.02
N ILE A 258 -9.76 -42.19 -1.87
CA ILE A 258 -10.67 -41.11 -2.26
C ILE A 258 -11.27 -40.40 -1.03
N PRO A 259 -11.76 -41.10 0.02
CA PRO A 259 -12.28 -40.43 1.21
C PRO A 259 -11.29 -39.46 1.86
N GLU A 260 -10.01 -39.79 1.91
CA GLU A 260 -8.97 -38.91 2.49
C GLU A 260 -8.71 -37.67 1.62
N VAL A 261 -8.83 -37.80 0.30
CA VAL A 261 -8.76 -36.65 -0.61
C VAL A 261 -9.98 -35.74 -0.42
N ILE A 262 -11.17 -36.32 -0.27
CA ILE A 262 -12.39 -35.55 -0.01
C ILE A 262 -12.30 -34.83 1.34
N ASP A 263 -11.75 -35.48 2.37
CA ASP A 263 -11.54 -34.83 3.67
C ASP A 263 -10.56 -33.63 3.55
N GLN A 264 -9.49 -33.74 2.76
CA GLN A 264 -8.60 -32.59 2.47
C GLN A 264 -9.31 -31.46 1.71
N LEU A 265 -10.18 -31.78 0.74
CA LEU A 265 -10.96 -30.76 0.02
C LEU A 265 -12.00 -30.08 0.92
N LEU A 266 -12.58 -30.82 1.87
CA LEU A 266 -13.48 -30.29 2.90
C LEU A 266 -12.75 -29.35 3.86
N GLU A 267 -11.52 -29.67 4.27
CA GLU A 267 -10.69 -28.75 5.08
C GLU A 267 -10.41 -27.44 4.34
N ILE A 268 -10.11 -27.50 3.03
CA ILE A 268 -9.95 -26.29 2.20
C ILE A 268 -11.24 -25.48 2.18
N LYS A 269 -12.40 -26.13 2.00
CA LYS A 269 -13.71 -25.46 2.03
C LYS A 269 -13.98 -24.81 3.39
N GLN A 270 -13.72 -25.51 4.49
CA GLN A 270 -13.90 -24.99 5.85
C GLN A 270 -12.96 -23.82 6.15
N ALA A 271 -11.71 -23.89 5.68
CA ALA A 271 -10.75 -22.80 5.81
C ALA A 271 -11.16 -21.56 5.00
N ALA A 272 -11.71 -21.76 3.79
CA ALA A 272 -12.27 -20.69 2.98
C ALA A 272 -13.49 -20.04 3.66
N GLU A 273 -14.40 -20.86 4.19
CA GLU A 273 -15.57 -20.39 4.95
C GLU A 273 -15.18 -19.65 6.23
N ALA A 274 -14.09 -20.04 6.90
CA ALA A 274 -13.58 -19.38 8.10
C ALA A 274 -12.88 -18.04 7.79
N LYS A 275 -12.38 -17.85 6.57
CA LYS A 275 -11.74 -16.61 6.10
C LYS A 275 -12.73 -15.58 5.56
N LYS A 276 -14.02 -15.93 5.45
CA LYS A 276 -15.04 -15.02 4.95
C LYS A 276 -15.10 -13.74 5.79
N SER A 277 -15.20 -12.60 5.12
CA SER A 277 -15.30 -11.31 5.79
C SER A 277 -16.53 -11.28 6.70
N SER A 278 -16.51 -10.40 7.71
CA SER A 278 -17.66 -10.27 8.61
C SER A 278 -18.96 -9.91 7.88
N GLN A 279 -18.87 -9.33 6.68
CA GLN A 279 -19.98 -8.98 5.81
C GLN A 279 -20.46 -10.19 4.99
N GLU A 280 -19.55 -10.98 4.44
CA GLU A 280 -19.88 -12.25 3.76
C GLU A 280 -20.57 -13.24 4.71
N LYS A 281 -20.21 -13.22 6.00
CA LYS A 281 -20.89 -14.00 7.03
C LYS A 281 -22.32 -13.53 7.26
N ILE A 282 -22.56 -12.22 7.34
CA ILE A 282 -23.91 -11.64 7.48
C ILE A 282 -24.77 -11.99 6.26
N LEU A 283 -24.25 -11.79 5.06
CA LEU A 283 -24.92 -12.15 3.81
C LEU A 283 -25.22 -13.66 3.76
N SER A 284 -24.28 -14.52 4.17
CA SER A 284 -24.49 -15.96 4.22
C SER A 284 -25.56 -16.38 5.25
N ASP A 285 -25.65 -15.69 6.40
CA ASP A 285 -26.67 -15.99 7.41
C ASP A 285 -28.04 -15.45 7.00
N GLN A 286 -28.11 -14.29 6.34
CA GLN A 286 -29.33 -13.78 5.70
C GLN A 286 -29.84 -14.73 4.61
N LEU A 287 -28.92 -15.27 3.79
CA LEU A 287 -29.25 -16.27 2.76
C LEU A 287 -29.89 -17.51 3.37
N LYS A 288 -29.28 -18.08 4.43
CA LYS A 288 -29.84 -19.25 5.13
C LYS A 288 -31.22 -18.96 5.72
N GLU A 289 -31.42 -17.77 6.29
CA GLU A 289 -32.70 -17.43 6.92
C GLU A 289 -33.80 -17.25 5.87
N SER A 290 -33.50 -16.60 4.75
CA SER A 290 -34.46 -16.45 3.65
C SER A 290 -34.74 -17.80 2.97
N GLU A 291 -33.77 -18.71 2.85
CA GLU A 291 -34.00 -20.10 2.41
C GLU A 291 -35.01 -20.84 3.30
N LYS A 292 -34.90 -20.71 4.64
CA LYS A 292 -35.91 -21.29 5.56
C LYS A 292 -37.29 -20.65 5.39
N GLU A 293 -37.34 -19.34 5.15
CA GLU A 293 -38.62 -18.65 4.95
C GLU A 293 -39.28 -19.09 3.64
N ILE A 294 -38.52 -19.27 2.55
CA ILE A 294 -39.03 -19.84 1.30
C ILE A 294 -39.63 -21.23 1.52
N ASP A 295 -38.96 -22.08 2.30
CA ASP A 295 -39.48 -23.42 2.64
C ASP A 295 -40.78 -23.34 3.45
N SER A 296 -40.84 -22.42 4.42
CA SER A 296 -42.03 -22.13 5.22
C SER A 296 -43.20 -21.67 4.34
N LEU A 297 -42.98 -20.70 3.46
CA LEU A 297 -43.96 -20.18 2.51
C LEU A 297 -44.42 -21.26 1.53
N THR A 298 -43.51 -22.10 1.04
CA THR A 298 -43.84 -23.23 0.16
C THR A 298 -44.79 -24.22 0.84
N LYS A 299 -44.54 -24.55 2.12
CA LYS A 299 -45.43 -25.42 2.91
C LYS A 299 -46.80 -24.78 3.17
N LYS A 300 -46.87 -23.46 3.38
CA LYS A 300 -48.14 -22.71 3.54
C LYS A 300 -48.95 -22.69 2.23
N LEU A 301 -48.29 -22.48 1.09
CA LEU A 301 -48.90 -22.48 -0.25
C LEU A 301 -49.62 -23.79 -0.59
N LEU A 302 -49.12 -24.93 -0.10
CA LEU A 302 -49.76 -26.25 -0.29
C LEU A 302 -51.08 -26.42 0.47
N LYS A 303 -51.31 -25.61 1.51
CA LYS A 303 -52.47 -25.74 2.42
C LYS A 303 -53.54 -24.69 2.18
N VAL A 304 -53.20 -23.59 1.51
CA VAL A 304 -54.11 -22.45 1.33
C VAL A 304 -55.09 -22.70 0.18
N GLN A 305 -56.38 -22.48 0.42
CA GLN A 305 -57.44 -22.67 -0.58
C GLN A 305 -57.95 -21.35 -1.16
N ASN A 306 -57.73 -20.23 -0.47
CA ASN A 306 -58.13 -18.90 -0.93
C ASN A 306 -57.18 -18.40 -2.03
N GLU A 307 -57.70 -18.07 -3.21
CA GLU A 307 -56.89 -17.67 -4.37
C GLU A 307 -56.13 -16.36 -4.17
N ASN A 308 -56.71 -15.37 -3.48
CA ASN A 308 -56.06 -14.08 -3.22
C ASN A 308 -54.91 -14.24 -2.22
N GLU A 309 -55.14 -15.03 -1.16
CA GLU A 309 -54.10 -15.36 -0.17
C GLU A 309 -52.96 -16.16 -0.81
N ARG A 310 -53.30 -17.09 -1.71
CA ARG A 310 -52.34 -17.87 -2.48
C ARG A 310 -51.47 -16.98 -3.38
N GLN A 311 -52.06 -15.99 -4.06
CA GLN A 311 -51.31 -15.05 -4.89
C GLN A 311 -50.35 -14.21 -4.06
N LEU A 312 -50.78 -13.71 -2.89
CA LEU A 312 -49.92 -12.93 -1.99
C LEU A 312 -48.72 -13.75 -1.50
N LEU A 313 -48.95 -14.99 -1.06
CA LEU A 313 -47.89 -15.91 -0.63
C LEU A 313 -46.93 -16.28 -1.78
N LEU A 314 -47.42 -16.34 -3.02
CA LEU A 314 -46.58 -16.59 -4.19
C LEU A 314 -45.66 -15.39 -4.47
N LEU A 315 -46.18 -14.17 -4.41
CA LEU A 315 -45.38 -12.95 -4.56
C LEU A 315 -44.33 -12.83 -3.46
N GLU A 316 -44.70 -13.13 -2.20
CA GLU A 316 -43.75 -13.08 -1.08
C GLU A 316 -42.65 -14.15 -1.20
N ARG A 317 -43.01 -15.36 -1.65
CA ARG A 317 -42.02 -16.41 -1.92
C ARG A 317 -41.08 -16.01 -3.06
N GLU A 318 -41.61 -15.44 -4.13
CA GLU A 318 -40.81 -15.04 -5.28
C GLU A 318 -39.90 -13.85 -4.95
N ALA A 319 -40.37 -12.90 -4.13
CA ALA A 319 -39.52 -11.83 -3.60
C ALA A 319 -38.32 -12.38 -2.81
N ASN A 320 -38.54 -13.39 -1.95
CA ASN A 320 -37.45 -14.05 -1.22
C ASN A 320 -36.52 -14.84 -2.16
N ASN A 321 -37.04 -15.48 -3.21
CA ASN A 321 -36.20 -16.13 -4.22
C ASN A 321 -35.24 -15.13 -4.88
N HIS A 322 -35.78 -13.99 -5.37
CA HIS A 322 -34.97 -12.92 -5.95
C HIS A 322 -33.97 -12.34 -4.94
N PHE A 323 -34.36 -12.12 -3.69
CA PHE A 323 -33.44 -11.70 -2.64
C PHE A 323 -32.28 -12.68 -2.46
N ASN A 324 -32.55 -13.99 -2.42
CA ASN A 324 -31.51 -15.02 -2.31
C ASN A 324 -30.57 -15.07 -3.51
N ILE A 325 -31.09 -14.90 -4.72
CA ILE A 325 -30.27 -14.80 -5.93
C ILE A 325 -29.40 -13.53 -5.86
N GLY A 326 -29.97 -12.42 -5.43
CA GLY A 326 -29.24 -11.17 -5.19
C GLY A 326 -28.10 -11.32 -4.20
N VAL A 327 -28.33 -11.98 -3.05
CA VAL A 327 -27.29 -12.27 -2.05
C VAL A 327 -26.20 -13.17 -2.63
N LYS A 328 -26.54 -14.14 -3.48
CA LYS A 328 -25.55 -15.01 -4.14
C LYS A 328 -24.67 -14.25 -5.13
N HIS A 329 -25.27 -13.40 -5.96
CA HIS A 329 -24.51 -12.52 -6.86
C HIS A 329 -23.65 -11.53 -6.07
N HIS A 330 -24.15 -11.00 -4.94
CA HIS A 330 -23.38 -10.11 -4.08
C HIS A 330 -22.15 -10.81 -3.51
N LEU A 331 -22.32 -12.02 -2.96
CA LEU A 331 -21.21 -12.86 -2.49
C LEU A 331 -20.22 -13.23 -3.60
N ALA A 332 -20.66 -13.24 -4.86
CA ALA A 332 -19.81 -13.47 -6.03
C ALA A 332 -19.13 -12.19 -6.58
N GLY A 333 -19.39 -11.01 -5.98
CA GLY A 333 -18.91 -9.72 -6.47
C GLY A 333 -19.60 -9.23 -7.75
N GLU A 334 -20.71 -9.85 -8.14
CA GLU A 334 -21.47 -9.54 -9.36
C GLU A 334 -22.49 -8.42 -9.08
N TYR A 335 -21.99 -7.22 -8.74
CA TYR A 335 -22.79 -6.12 -8.21
C TYR A 335 -23.96 -5.69 -9.10
N LEU A 336 -23.78 -5.67 -10.42
CA LEU A 336 -24.85 -5.30 -11.35
C LEU A 336 -26.01 -6.31 -11.33
N ASP A 337 -25.72 -7.60 -11.25
CA ASP A 337 -26.74 -8.64 -11.24
C ASP A 337 -27.39 -8.74 -9.85
N ALA A 338 -26.60 -8.62 -8.78
CA ALA A 338 -27.13 -8.48 -7.43
C ALA A 338 -28.12 -7.31 -7.31
N SER A 339 -27.78 -6.15 -7.88
CA SER A 339 -28.65 -4.97 -7.90
C SER A 339 -29.96 -5.21 -8.64
N LYS A 340 -29.96 -5.94 -9.76
CA LYS A 340 -31.20 -6.25 -10.52
C LYS A 340 -32.11 -7.16 -9.71
N GLU A 341 -31.53 -8.16 -9.05
CA GLU A 341 -32.28 -9.14 -8.26
C GLU A 341 -32.86 -8.52 -6.99
N TYR A 342 -32.12 -7.65 -6.30
CA TYR A 342 -32.69 -6.89 -5.17
C TYR A 342 -33.80 -5.94 -5.61
N LYS A 343 -33.65 -5.27 -6.76
CA LYS A 343 -34.73 -4.47 -7.34
C LYS A 343 -35.99 -5.32 -7.57
N ALA A 344 -35.86 -6.47 -8.24
CA ALA A 344 -36.98 -7.38 -8.48
C ALA A 344 -37.63 -7.85 -7.16
N ALA A 345 -36.82 -8.18 -6.14
CA ALA A 345 -37.32 -8.55 -4.82
C ALA A 345 -38.18 -7.44 -4.19
N THR A 346 -37.73 -6.19 -4.27
CA THR A 346 -38.46 -5.03 -3.71
C THR A 346 -39.71 -4.65 -4.52
N GLU A 347 -39.74 -4.88 -5.83
CA GLU A 347 -40.92 -4.68 -6.68
C GLU A 347 -42.03 -5.71 -6.36
N LEU A 348 -41.65 -6.93 -5.99
CA LEU A 348 -42.57 -8.00 -5.58
C LEU A 348 -43.02 -7.88 -4.12
N LYS A 349 -42.15 -7.40 -3.23
CA LYS A 349 -42.43 -7.16 -1.81
C LYS A 349 -41.95 -5.76 -1.41
N LEU A 350 -42.87 -4.79 -1.46
CA LEU A 350 -42.57 -3.38 -1.15
C LEU A 350 -42.08 -3.15 0.29
N LYS A 351 -42.46 -4.01 1.24
CA LYS A 351 -42.00 -3.94 2.64
C LYS A 351 -40.90 -4.99 2.87
N PHE A 352 -39.71 -4.72 2.34
CA PHE A 352 -38.57 -5.63 2.44
C PHE A 352 -37.28 -4.86 2.80
N PRO A 353 -37.14 -4.43 4.07
CA PRO A 353 -36.04 -3.57 4.50
C PRO A 353 -34.66 -4.21 4.27
N GLU A 354 -34.51 -5.52 4.47
CA GLU A 354 -33.25 -6.23 4.23
C GLU A 354 -32.82 -6.17 2.75
N ALA A 355 -33.78 -6.28 1.82
CA ALA A 355 -33.49 -6.17 0.38
C ALA A 355 -33.09 -4.75 -0.01
N TYR A 356 -33.72 -3.72 0.56
CA TYR A 356 -33.33 -2.33 0.33
C TYR A 356 -31.95 -2.01 0.92
N ASN A 357 -31.65 -2.48 2.14
CA ASN A 357 -30.33 -2.30 2.75
C ASN A 357 -29.23 -2.96 1.91
N ASN A 358 -29.40 -4.22 1.51
CA ASN A 358 -28.41 -4.91 0.68
C ASN A 358 -28.30 -4.31 -0.72
N TRP A 359 -29.39 -3.80 -1.28
CA TRP A 359 -29.35 -3.06 -2.54
C TRP A 359 -28.53 -1.78 -2.42
N GLY A 360 -28.74 -1.00 -1.36
CA GLY A 360 -27.90 0.17 -1.06
C GLY A 360 -26.42 -0.20 -0.99
N LEU A 361 -26.09 -1.29 -0.29
CA LEU A 361 -24.71 -1.76 -0.13
C LEU A 361 -24.05 -2.15 -1.45
N VAL A 362 -24.77 -2.88 -2.30
CA VAL A 362 -24.27 -3.23 -3.64
C VAL A 362 -24.09 -1.99 -4.52
N LEU A 363 -24.97 -0.99 -4.40
CA LEU A 363 -24.83 0.26 -5.16
C LEU A 363 -23.61 1.06 -4.72
N SER A 364 -23.31 1.14 -3.41
CA SER A 364 -22.10 1.80 -2.92
C SER A 364 -20.83 1.05 -3.33
N GLU A 365 -20.81 -0.28 -3.24
CA GLU A 365 -19.68 -1.09 -3.70
C GLU A 365 -19.47 -0.97 -5.22
N LEU A 366 -20.57 -0.93 -6.00
CA LEU A 366 -20.49 -0.65 -7.43
C LEU A 366 -19.95 0.76 -7.70
N ALA A 367 -20.33 1.77 -6.91
CA ALA A 367 -19.87 3.14 -7.07
C ALA A 367 -18.34 3.26 -6.94
N GLN A 368 -17.72 2.50 -6.03
CA GLN A 368 -16.26 2.44 -5.85
C GLN A 368 -15.53 1.94 -7.12
N THR A 369 -16.20 1.15 -7.96
CA THR A 369 -15.63 0.67 -9.23
C THR A 369 -15.76 1.67 -10.39
N LYS A 370 -16.47 2.79 -10.16
CA LYS A 370 -16.78 3.82 -11.15
C LYS A 370 -16.07 5.12 -10.80
N SER A 371 -16.17 6.11 -11.69
CA SER A 371 -15.54 7.42 -11.49
C SER A 371 -16.46 8.56 -11.91
N GLY A 372 -16.31 9.71 -11.26
CA GLY A 372 -17.03 10.95 -11.62
C GLY A 372 -18.54 10.84 -11.41
N VAL A 373 -19.30 11.34 -12.38
CA VAL A 373 -20.76 11.50 -12.28
C VAL A 373 -21.48 10.15 -12.10
N GLU A 374 -20.96 9.08 -12.69
CA GLU A 374 -21.56 7.73 -12.55
C GLU A 374 -21.43 7.21 -11.12
N ALA A 375 -20.25 7.34 -10.49
CA ALA A 375 -20.04 6.95 -9.10
C ALA A 375 -20.92 7.77 -8.16
N GLU A 376 -21.00 9.08 -8.36
CA GLU A 376 -21.82 9.96 -7.53
C GLU A 376 -23.33 9.62 -7.63
N ALA A 377 -23.81 9.30 -8.84
CA ALA A 377 -25.20 8.88 -9.02
C ALA A 377 -25.48 7.57 -8.27
N LEU A 378 -24.58 6.59 -8.33
CA LEU A 378 -24.70 5.32 -7.61
C LEU A 378 -24.70 5.51 -6.09
N TYR A 379 -23.85 6.39 -5.56
CA TYR A 379 -23.88 6.75 -4.13
C TYR A 379 -25.21 7.38 -3.74
N LYS A 380 -25.74 8.33 -4.52
CA LYS A 380 -27.05 8.93 -4.25
C LYS A 380 -28.17 7.90 -4.30
N ASP A 381 -28.16 7.01 -5.30
CA ASP A 381 -29.13 5.92 -5.40
C ASP A 381 -29.04 4.99 -4.18
N SER A 382 -27.83 4.73 -3.66
CA SER A 382 -27.63 3.94 -2.44
C SER A 382 -28.25 4.61 -1.21
N PHE A 383 -28.10 5.93 -1.06
CA PHE A 383 -28.67 6.70 0.04
C PHE A 383 -30.18 6.60 0.07
N GLU A 384 -30.84 6.68 -1.10
CA GLU A 384 -32.27 6.47 -1.21
C GLU A 384 -32.69 5.06 -0.75
N LYS A 385 -31.91 4.02 -1.06
CA LYS A 385 -32.25 2.65 -0.62
C LYS A 385 -32.07 2.49 0.88
N TYR A 386 -31.05 3.10 1.48
CA TYR A 386 -30.92 3.13 2.93
C TYR A 386 -32.03 3.93 3.62
N ASP A 387 -32.45 5.06 3.04
CA ASP A 387 -33.59 5.84 3.51
C ASP A 387 -34.89 5.00 3.48
N TYR A 388 -35.16 4.31 2.37
CA TYR A 388 -36.30 3.39 2.32
C TYR A 388 -36.20 2.25 3.33
N ALA A 389 -35.02 1.62 3.48
CA ALA A 389 -34.80 0.55 4.46
C ALA A 389 -35.10 1.02 5.90
N THR A 390 -34.58 2.20 6.27
CA THR A 390 -34.76 2.79 7.60
C THR A 390 -36.17 3.33 7.85
N GLN A 391 -36.89 3.79 6.82
CA GLN A 391 -38.31 4.13 6.93
C GLN A 391 -39.19 2.89 7.18
N LEU A 392 -38.86 1.77 6.54
CA LEU A 392 -39.56 0.49 6.72
C LEU A 392 -39.22 -0.16 8.07
N LYS A 393 -37.98 0.00 8.54
CA LYS A 393 -37.46 -0.57 9.78
C LYS A 393 -36.58 0.46 10.51
N PRO A 394 -37.19 1.36 11.33
CA PRO A 394 -36.46 2.44 11.99
C PRO A 394 -35.41 2.00 13.01
N ASP A 395 -35.45 0.74 13.45
CA ASP A 395 -34.49 0.13 14.37
C ASP A 395 -33.37 -0.65 13.66
N ASP A 396 -33.26 -0.54 12.32
CA ASP A 396 -32.20 -1.19 11.54
C ASP A 396 -30.85 -0.46 11.67
N HIS A 397 -30.12 -0.80 12.73
CA HIS A 397 -28.79 -0.24 12.98
C HIS A 397 -27.77 -0.55 11.86
N GLU A 398 -27.95 -1.64 11.08
CA GLU A 398 -27.04 -2.00 9.99
C GLU A 398 -27.22 -1.05 8.81
N ALA A 399 -28.47 -0.73 8.46
CA ALA A 399 -28.78 0.24 7.41
C ALA A 399 -28.20 1.63 7.72
N TYR A 400 -28.31 2.10 8.96
CA TYR A 400 -27.68 3.38 9.35
C TYR A 400 -26.14 3.31 9.28
N ASN A 401 -25.52 2.23 9.75
CA ASN A 401 -24.07 2.07 9.65
C ASN A 401 -23.60 2.06 8.18
N ASN A 402 -24.26 1.28 7.32
CA ASN A 402 -23.89 1.16 5.91
C ASN A 402 -24.13 2.47 5.15
N TRP A 403 -25.18 3.21 5.50
CA TRP A 403 -25.41 4.55 4.98
C TRP A 403 -24.29 5.53 5.39
N GLY A 404 -23.87 5.49 6.65
CA GLY A 404 -22.72 6.26 7.12
C GLY A 404 -21.46 5.98 6.30
N VAL A 405 -21.17 4.70 6.03
CA VAL A 405 -20.01 4.28 5.21
C VAL A 405 -20.10 4.85 3.80
N ALA A 406 -21.25 4.69 3.14
CA ALA A 406 -21.44 5.19 1.77
C ALA A 406 -21.34 6.73 1.69
N LEU A 407 -21.77 7.46 2.74
CA LEU A 407 -21.61 8.91 2.84
C LEU A 407 -20.14 9.31 2.99
N SER A 408 -19.37 8.64 3.85
CA SER A 408 -17.94 8.90 4.01
C SER A 408 -17.15 8.59 2.74
N GLU A 409 -17.47 7.50 2.04
CA GLU A 409 -16.82 7.17 0.77
C GLU A 409 -17.09 8.21 -0.31
N LEU A 410 -18.33 8.71 -0.44
CA LEU A 410 -18.62 9.82 -1.33
C LEU A 410 -17.86 11.08 -0.90
N ALA A 411 -17.76 11.36 0.40
CA ALA A 411 -17.04 12.52 0.92
C ALA A 411 -15.57 12.54 0.52
N GLN A 412 -14.90 11.37 0.48
CA GLN A 412 -13.52 11.23 0.02
C GLN A 412 -13.32 11.63 -1.44
N THR A 413 -14.35 11.52 -2.27
CA THR A 413 -14.30 11.95 -3.69
C THR A 413 -14.56 13.44 -3.89
N LYS A 414 -14.94 14.16 -2.82
CA LYS A 414 -15.30 15.58 -2.83
C LYS A 414 -14.24 16.41 -2.14
N SER A 415 -14.38 17.73 -2.22
CA SER A 415 -13.46 18.68 -1.57
C SER A 415 -14.21 19.84 -0.91
N GLY A 416 -13.61 20.45 0.11
CA GLY A 416 -14.15 21.64 0.76
C GLY A 416 -15.47 21.40 1.48
N VAL A 417 -16.40 22.35 1.35
CA VAL A 417 -17.66 22.38 2.12
C VAL A 417 -18.57 21.19 1.81
N GLU A 418 -18.55 20.68 0.58
CA GLU A 418 -19.35 19.53 0.17
C GLU A 418 -18.88 18.25 0.87
N ALA A 419 -17.56 18.00 0.89
CA ALA A 419 -16.98 16.86 1.60
C ALA A 419 -17.28 16.92 3.09
N GLU A 420 -17.11 18.10 3.71
CA GLU A 420 -17.38 18.29 5.13
C GLU A 420 -18.85 18.04 5.49
N ALA A 421 -19.79 18.46 4.65
CA ALA A 421 -21.21 18.20 4.86
C ALA A 421 -21.51 16.68 4.82
N LEU A 422 -20.93 15.96 3.84
CA LEU A 422 -21.09 14.51 3.72
C LEU A 422 -20.49 13.76 4.92
N TYR A 423 -19.32 14.17 5.41
CA TYR A 423 -18.76 13.59 6.63
C TYR A 423 -19.66 13.84 7.85
N LYS A 424 -20.19 15.05 8.01
CA LYS A 424 -21.12 15.35 9.11
C LYS A 424 -22.41 14.52 9.03
N ASP A 425 -22.96 14.35 7.84
CA ASP A 425 -24.10 13.47 7.61
C ASP A 425 -23.74 12.01 7.96
N SER A 426 -22.54 11.55 7.60
CA SER A 426 -22.05 10.21 7.98
C SER A 426 -21.99 10.04 9.50
N PHE A 427 -21.53 11.05 10.24
CA PHE A 427 -21.44 11.01 11.70
C PHE A 427 -22.81 10.90 12.35
N GLU A 428 -23.82 11.58 11.81
CA GLU A 428 -25.20 11.45 12.29
C GLU A 428 -25.74 10.04 12.07
N LYS A 429 -25.44 9.41 10.91
CA LYS A 429 -25.83 8.01 10.65
C LYS A 429 -25.13 7.02 11.57
N TYR A 430 -23.83 7.19 11.81
CA TYR A 430 -23.12 6.38 12.80
C TYR A 430 -23.67 6.58 14.22
N HIS A 431 -23.96 7.82 14.60
CA HIS A 431 -24.57 8.13 15.88
C HIS A 431 -25.92 7.41 16.03
N GLN A 432 -26.81 7.48 15.03
CA GLN A 432 -28.08 6.74 15.00
C GLN A 432 -27.87 5.23 15.13
N ALA A 433 -26.91 4.65 14.39
CA ALA A 433 -26.56 3.23 14.49
C ALA A 433 -26.11 2.86 15.92
N THR A 434 -25.27 3.67 16.56
CA THR A 434 -24.78 3.42 17.93
C THR A 434 -25.85 3.64 19.01
N GLN A 435 -26.84 4.50 18.79
CA GLN A 435 -27.98 4.65 19.70
C GLN A 435 -28.89 3.42 19.67
N LEU A 436 -29.12 2.87 18.47
CA LEU A 436 -29.93 1.66 18.29
C LEU A 436 -29.20 0.41 18.79
N LYS A 437 -27.87 0.36 18.60
CA LYS A 437 -27.03 -0.74 19.05
C LYS A 437 -25.74 -0.27 19.73
N PRO A 438 -25.80 0.05 21.04
CA PRO A 438 -24.65 0.53 21.79
C PRO A 438 -23.50 -0.47 21.94
N ASP A 439 -23.75 -1.77 21.75
CA ASP A 439 -22.74 -2.84 21.78
C ASP A 439 -22.17 -3.17 20.39
N GLY A 440 -22.54 -2.40 19.36
CA GLY A 440 -22.12 -2.59 17.97
C GLY A 440 -20.75 -1.96 17.67
N HIS A 441 -19.66 -2.71 17.88
CA HIS A 441 -18.28 -2.24 17.63
C HIS A 441 -18.03 -1.67 16.22
N LYS A 442 -18.71 -2.19 15.17
CA LYS A 442 -18.51 -1.76 13.77
C LYS A 442 -18.85 -0.30 13.52
N ALA A 443 -19.96 0.19 14.09
CA ALA A 443 -20.38 1.57 13.90
C ALA A 443 -19.41 2.56 14.55
N TYR A 444 -18.90 2.24 15.74
CA TYR A 444 -17.83 3.02 16.37
C TYR A 444 -16.55 3.01 15.53
N TYR A 445 -16.13 1.84 15.04
CA TYR A 445 -14.94 1.74 14.18
C TYR A 445 -15.06 2.57 12.90
N ASN A 446 -16.16 2.41 12.14
CA ASN A 446 -16.37 3.14 10.90
C ASN A 446 -16.48 4.66 11.15
N TRP A 447 -17.09 5.06 12.27
CA TRP A 447 -17.11 6.46 12.69
C TRP A 447 -15.71 6.99 13.00
N GLY A 448 -14.88 6.21 13.70
CA GLY A 448 -13.47 6.56 13.94
C GLY A 448 -12.70 6.77 12.64
N VAL A 449 -12.91 5.91 11.63
CA VAL A 449 -12.30 6.04 10.30
C VAL A 449 -12.73 7.34 9.64
N ALA A 450 -14.04 7.60 9.52
CA ALA A 450 -14.56 8.80 8.88
C ALA A 450 -14.13 10.11 9.59
N LEU A 451 -14.01 10.10 10.93
CA LEU A 451 -13.47 11.22 11.69
C LEU A 451 -11.99 11.48 11.37
N SER A 452 -11.19 10.41 11.27
CA SER A 452 -9.77 10.53 10.91
C SER A 452 -9.59 11.03 9.47
N GLU A 453 -10.44 10.61 8.54
CA GLU A 453 -10.38 11.07 7.14
C GLU A 453 -10.74 12.55 7.03
N LEU A 454 -11.79 13.02 7.72
CA LEU A 454 -12.08 14.45 7.79
C LEU A 454 -10.94 15.21 8.45
N ALA A 455 -10.33 14.68 9.52
CA ALA A 455 -9.22 15.32 10.23
C ALA A 455 -8.01 15.58 9.32
N GLN A 456 -7.71 14.67 8.39
CA GLN A 456 -6.62 14.82 7.40
C GLN A 456 -6.87 16.00 6.43
N THR A 457 -8.12 16.39 6.21
CA THR A 457 -8.47 17.54 5.36
C THR A 457 -8.45 18.88 6.09
N LYS A 458 -8.27 18.87 7.41
CA LYS A 458 -8.30 20.04 8.30
C LYS A 458 -6.90 20.37 8.81
N SER A 459 -6.77 21.51 9.47
CA SER A 459 -5.52 21.93 10.10
C SER A 459 -5.74 22.52 11.50
N GLY A 460 -4.67 22.58 12.30
CA GLY A 460 -4.69 23.17 13.62
C GLY A 460 -5.65 22.49 14.61
N VAL A 461 -6.32 23.30 15.43
CA VAL A 461 -7.18 22.85 16.54
C VAL A 461 -8.39 22.02 16.09
N GLU A 462 -8.91 22.27 14.88
CA GLU A 462 -10.04 21.51 14.34
C GLU A 462 -9.63 20.08 13.99
N ALA A 463 -8.50 19.92 13.28
CA ALA A 463 -7.95 18.60 12.97
C ALA A 463 -7.63 17.80 14.24
N GLU A 464 -7.01 18.44 15.22
CA GLU A 464 -6.67 17.79 16.49
C GLU A 464 -7.91 17.29 17.25
N ALA A 465 -8.99 18.08 17.28
CA ALA A 465 -10.23 17.66 17.91
C ALA A 465 -10.84 16.43 17.21
N LEU A 466 -10.84 16.42 15.87
CA LEU A 466 -11.34 15.30 15.08
C LEU A 466 -10.50 14.02 15.27
N TYR A 467 -9.18 14.13 15.33
CA TYR A 467 -8.32 12.99 15.66
C TYR A 467 -8.59 12.44 17.06
N LYS A 468 -8.76 13.32 18.06
CA LYS A 468 -9.09 12.91 19.43
C LYS A 468 -10.45 12.20 19.50
N ASP A 469 -11.45 12.71 18.79
CA ASP A 469 -12.76 12.06 18.68
C ASP A 469 -12.62 10.69 17.99
N SER A 470 -11.82 10.59 16.92
CA SER A 470 -11.52 9.33 16.25
C SER A 470 -10.90 8.29 17.19
N PHE A 471 -9.94 8.71 18.04
CA PHE A 471 -9.31 7.83 19.04
C PHE A 471 -10.32 7.29 20.06
N GLU A 472 -11.25 8.13 20.52
CA GLU A 472 -12.32 7.69 21.42
C GLU A 472 -13.22 6.64 20.75
N LYS A 473 -13.55 6.83 19.46
CA LYS A 473 -14.35 5.85 18.71
C LYS A 473 -13.61 4.53 18.50
N TYR A 474 -12.31 4.56 18.17
CA TYR A 474 -11.51 3.33 18.13
C TYR A 474 -11.39 2.67 19.51
N HIS A 475 -11.27 3.45 20.57
CA HIS A 475 -11.26 2.93 21.93
C HIS A 475 -12.57 2.22 22.28
N GLN A 476 -13.72 2.83 21.97
CA GLN A 476 -15.04 2.22 22.15
C GLN A 476 -15.19 0.93 21.34
N ALA A 477 -14.76 0.94 20.07
CA ALA A 477 -14.79 -0.26 19.23
C ALA A 477 -13.93 -1.41 19.81
N THR A 478 -12.73 -1.10 20.31
CA THR A 478 -11.80 -2.11 20.89
C THR A 478 -12.19 -2.55 22.30
N GLN A 479 -12.91 -1.73 23.09
CA GLN A 479 -13.52 -2.18 24.34
C GLN A 479 -14.63 -3.20 24.11
N LEU A 480 -15.48 -2.96 23.10
CA LEU A 480 -16.56 -3.86 22.71
C LEU A 480 -16.05 -5.13 22.05
N LYS A 481 -14.97 -5.02 21.26
CA LYS A 481 -14.32 -6.15 20.59
C LYS A 481 -12.79 -6.06 20.70
N PRO A 482 -12.20 -6.65 21.77
CA PRO A 482 -10.75 -6.59 22.01
C PRO A 482 -9.87 -7.28 20.97
N ASP A 483 -10.41 -8.18 20.15
CA ASP A 483 -9.70 -8.89 19.08
C ASP A 483 -9.86 -8.23 17.70
N TYR A 484 -10.26 -6.95 17.64
CA TYR A 484 -10.50 -6.23 16.39
C TYR A 484 -9.25 -5.53 15.85
N HIS A 485 -8.38 -6.30 15.20
CA HIS A 485 -7.09 -5.84 14.69
C HIS A 485 -7.16 -4.62 13.75
N GLU A 486 -8.21 -4.51 12.91
CA GLU A 486 -8.40 -3.38 11.99
C GLU A 486 -8.59 -2.04 12.74
N ALA A 487 -9.27 -2.06 13.89
CA ALA A 487 -9.45 -0.87 14.72
C ALA A 487 -8.14 -0.40 15.34
N TYR A 488 -7.30 -1.33 15.82
CA TYR A 488 -5.96 -0.98 16.32
C TYR A 488 -5.07 -0.43 15.22
N TYR A 489 -5.06 -1.07 14.04
CA TYR A 489 -4.29 -0.60 12.90
C TYR A 489 -4.67 0.81 12.46
N ASN A 490 -5.97 1.08 12.25
CA ASN A 490 -6.43 2.41 11.84
C ASN A 490 -6.28 3.46 12.94
N TRP A 491 -6.33 3.07 14.21
CA TRP A 491 -5.96 3.95 15.31
C TRP A 491 -4.47 4.32 15.26
N GLY A 492 -3.58 3.36 15.00
CA GLY A 492 -2.16 3.62 14.77
C GLY A 492 -1.91 4.60 13.62
N ASN A 493 -2.62 4.45 12.50
CA ASN A 493 -2.55 5.37 11.37
C ASN A 493 -2.98 6.79 11.78
N ALA A 494 -4.13 6.92 12.44
CA ALA A 494 -4.65 8.21 12.88
C ALA A 494 -3.72 8.91 13.90
N LEU A 495 -3.11 8.15 14.82
CA LEU A 495 -2.09 8.65 15.74
C LEU A 495 -0.84 9.14 15.00
N THR A 496 -0.39 8.39 14.01
CA THR A 496 0.77 8.75 13.16
C THR A 496 0.51 10.07 12.44
N HIS A 497 -0.67 10.23 11.83
CA HIS A 497 -1.04 11.47 11.15
C HIS A 497 -1.10 12.66 12.09
N LEU A 498 -1.69 12.52 13.28
CA LEU A 498 -1.66 13.60 14.27
C LEU A 498 -0.23 13.92 14.72
N ALA A 499 0.61 12.90 14.94
CA ALA A 499 2.01 13.07 15.35
C ALA A 499 2.81 13.91 14.35
N GLN A 500 2.59 13.71 13.04
CA GLN A 500 3.23 14.49 11.97
C GLN A 500 2.87 15.99 12.00
N THR A 501 1.73 16.36 12.59
CA THR A 501 1.31 17.77 12.75
C THR A 501 1.85 18.43 14.02
N LYS A 502 2.50 17.67 14.90
CA LYS A 502 3.01 18.12 16.20
C LYS A 502 4.53 18.16 16.19
N SER A 503 5.11 18.80 17.20
CA SER A 503 6.56 18.82 17.42
C SER A 503 6.93 18.45 18.86
N GLY A 504 8.20 18.10 19.08
CA GLY A 504 8.75 17.81 20.40
C GLY A 504 8.09 16.62 21.11
N VAL A 505 7.91 16.77 22.43
CA VAL A 505 7.49 15.68 23.34
C VAL A 505 6.08 15.17 23.03
N GLU A 506 5.19 16.03 22.54
CA GLU A 506 3.83 15.64 22.16
C GLU A 506 3.84 14.72 20.94
N ALA A 507 4.58 15.08 19.88
CA ALA A 507 4.73 14.24 18.70
C ALA A 507 5.34 12.87 19.05
N GLU A 508 6.38 12.85 19.87
CA GLU A 508 7.02 11.61 20.31
C GLU A 508 6.06 10.68 21.08
N ALA A 509 5.23 11.24 21.97
CA ALA A 509 4.23 10.46 22.69
C ALA A 509 3.21 9.83 21.73
N LEU A 510 2.73 10.59 20.75
CA LEU A 510 1.78 10.11 19.74
C LEU A 510 2.39 9.01 18.85
N TYR A 511 3.66 9.15 18.44
CA TYR A 511 4.36 8.09 17.70
C TYR A 511 4.48 6.81 18.55
N LYS A 512 4.86 6.93 19.83
CA LYS A 512 4.94 5.76 20.72
C LYS A 512 3.59 5.07 20.91
N ASP A 513 2.53 5.85 21.08
CA ASP A 513 1.16 5.31 21.14
C ASP A 513 0.81 4.60 19.82
N SER A 514 1.18 5.17 18.66
CA SER A 514 0.94 4.54 17.35
C SER A 514 1.65 3.19 17.25
N PHE A 515 2.90 3.08 17.73
CA PHE A 515 3.66 1.83 17.71
C PHE A 515 3.00 0.75 18.56
N GLU A 516 2.47 1.11 19.73
CA GLU A 516 1.71 0.18 20.57
C GLU A 516 0.43 -0.29 19.86
N LYS A 517 -0.26 0.58 19.12
CA LYS A 517 -1.44 0.16 18.33
C LYS A 517 -1.07 -0.76 17.17
N TYR A 518 0.00 -0.49 16.42
CA TYR A 518 0.49 -1.42 15.40
C TYR A 518 0.94 -2.75 16.00
N HIS A 519 1.60 -2.72 17.16
CA HIS A 519 1.98 -3.92 17.89
C HIS A 519 0.74 -4.75 18.30
N GLN A 520 -0.30 -4.12 18.84
CA GLN A 520 -1.57 -4.79 19.18
C GLN A 520 -2.23 -5.40 17.93
N ALA A 521 -2.27 -4.67 16.82
CA ALA A 521 -2.81 -5.17 15.56
C ALA A 521 -2.04 -6.40 15.03
N THR A 522 -0.70 -6.35 15.07
CA THR A 522 0.17 -7.45 14.60
C THR A 522 0.22 -8.64 15.55
N GLN A 523 -0.03 -8.45 16.85
CA GLN A 523 -0.24 -9.56 17.79
C GLN A 523 -1.53 -10.33 17.49
N LEU A 524 -2.61 -9.61 17.20
CA LEU A 524 -3.91 -10.20 16.86
C LEU A 524 -3.89 -10.85 15.47
N LYS A 525 -3.17 -10.24 14.52
CA LYS A 525 -3.00 -10.74 13.15
C LYS A 525 -1.53 -10.67 12.71
N PRO A 526 -0.75 -11.74 12.98
CA PRO A 526 0.69 -11.76 12.67
C PRO A 526 1.05 -11.67 11.18
N ASP A 527 0.12 -11.98 10.27
CA ASP A 527 0.29 -11.90 8.82
C ASP A 527 -0.20 -10.56 8.22
N TYR A 528 -0.42 -9.54 9.05
CA TYR A 528 -0.92 -8.23 8.60
C TYR A 528 0.20 -7.31 8.08
N HIS A 529 0.63 -7.54 6.84
CA HIS A 529 1.74 -6.83 6.21
C HIS A 529 1.57 -5.30 6.16
N GLU A 530 0.36 -4.79 5.98
CA GLU A 530 0.07 -3.34 5.97
C GLU A 530 0.38 -2.68 7.31
N ALA A 531 0.12 -3.36 8.43
CA ALA A 531 0.43 -2.85 9.77
C ALA A 531 1.95 -2.76 10.00
N TYR A 532 2.73 -3.74 9.55
CA TYR A 532 4.19 -3.67 9.60
C TYR A 532 4.73 -2.53 8.73
N TYR A 533 4.21 -2.39 7.51
CA TYR A 533 4.62 -1.33 6.60
C TYR A 533 4.34 0.07 7.18
N ASN A 534 3.13 0.32 7.69
CA ASN A 534 2.80 1.63 8.28
C ASN A 534 3.55 1.88 9.59
N TRP A 535 3.84 0.83 10.36
CA TRP A 535 4.71 0.95 11.53
C TRP A 535 6.14 1.37 11.14
N GLY A 536 6.71 0.76 10.09
CA GLY A 536 8.00 1.18 9.53
C GLY A 536 8.01 2.65 9.09
N THR A 537 6.94 3.08 8.42
CA THR A 537 6.76 4.49 8.02
C THR A 537 6.70 5.42 9.23
N ALA A 538 5.91 5.07 10.26
CA ALA A 538 5.81 5.87 11.49
C ALA A 538 7.14 5.94 12.26
N LEU A 539 7.90 4.85 12.32
CA LEU A 539 9.26 4.82 12.91
C LEU A 539 10.23 5.72 12.15
N THR A 540 10.16 5.69 10.81
CA THR A 540 10.98 6.55 9.94
C THR A 540 10.70 8.02 10.22
N HIS A 541 9.42 8.41 10.30
CA HIS A 541 9.06 9.79 10.65
C HIS A 541 9.53 10.23 12.04
N LEU A 542 9.42 9.38 13.06
CA LEU A 542 9.99 9.71 14.36
C LEU A 542 11.52 9.84 14.28
N ALA A 543 12.20 8.97 13.54
CA ALA A 543 13.65 9.00 13.36
C ALA A 543 14.14 10.33 12.76
N GLN A 544 13.40 10.88 11.80
CA GLN A 544 13.68 12.19 11.19
C GLN A 544 13.68 13.35 12.19
N THR A 545 12.90 13.24 13.28
CA THR A 545 12.83 14.27 14.35
C THR A 545 13.92 14.13 15.40
N LYS A 546 14.71 13.04 15.36
CA LYS A 546 15.73 12.70 16.34
C LYS A 546 17.12 12.87 15.76
N SER A 547 18.14 12.82 16.62
CA SER A 547 19.55 12.86 16.20
C SER A 547 20.39 11.78 16.89
N GLY A 548 21.57 11.52 16.35
CA GLY A 548 22.54 10.58 16.92
C GLY A 548 22.05 9.14 17.02
N LEU A 549 22.38 8.48 18.13
CA LEU A 549 22.12 7.05 18.34
C LEU A 549 20.63 6.69 18.43
N GLU A 550 19.80 7.62 18.90
CA GLU A 550 18.35 7.41 19.01
C GLU A 550 17.72 7.34 17.61
N ALA A 551 18.05 8.29 16.73
CA ALA A 551 17.59 8.27 15.34
C ALA A 551 18.04 7.00 14.62
N GLU A 552 19.31 6.61 14.79
CA GLU A 552 19.85 5.40 14.16
C GLU A 552 19.12 4.12 14.62
N ALA A 553 18.77 4.02 15.91
CA ALA A 553 18.00 2.89 16.42
C ALA A 553 16.60 2.84 15.78
N LEU A 554 15.92 3.99 15.67
CA LEU A 554 14.60 4.08 15.06
C LEU A 554 14.61 3.72 13.57
N TYR A 555 15.61 4.16 12.81
CA TYR A 555 15.78 3.74 11.41
C TYR A 555 16.03 2.23 11.29
N LYS A 556 16.83 1.63 12.19
CA LYS A 556 17.04 0.17 12.18
C LYS A 556 15.76 -0.60 12.50
N ASP A 557 14.98 -0.11 13.47
CA ASP A 557 13.67 -0.68 13.78
C ASP A 557 12.73 -0.55 12.58
N SER A 558 12.74 0.58 11.85
CA SER A 558 11.92 0.74 10.64
C SER A 558 12.31 -0.24 9.54
N PHE A 559 13.61 -0.49 9.34
CA PHE A 559 14.10 -1.48 8.37
C PHE A 559 13.60 -2.89 8.70
N GLU A 560 13.58 -3.28 9.97
CA GLU A 560 13.04 -4.57 10.40
C GLU A 560 11.53 -4.66 10.12
N LYS A 561 10.77 -3.57 10.32
CA LYS A 561 9.33 -3.55 9.98
C LYS A 561 9.07 -3.64 8.48
N TYR A 562 9.83 -2.95 7.64
CA TYR A 562 9.74 -3.11 6.18
C TYR A 562 10.15 -4.52 5.74
N HIS A 563 11.18 -5.08 6.36
CA HIS A 563 11.59 -6.47 6.12
C HIS A 563 10.47 -7.46 6.48
N GLN A 564 9.82 -7.30 7.63
CA GLN A 564 8.66 -8.11 8.03
C GLN A 564 7.49 -7.98 7.03
N ALA A 565 7.17 -6.75 6.60
CA ALA A 565 6.13 -6.52 5.59
C ALA A 565 6.45 -7.23 4.26
N THR A 566 7.69 -7.13 3.78
CA THR A 566 8.14 -7.75 2.51
C THR A 566 8.31 -9.27 2.60
N GLN A 567 8.56 -9.83 3.79
CA GLN A 567 8.52 -11.29 4.01
C GLN A 567 7.11 -11.84 3.90
N LEU A 568 6.12 -11.13 4.47
CA LEU A 568 4.71 -11.51 4.40
C LEU A 568 4.13 -11.31 3.00
N LYS A 569 4.53 -10.23 2.32
CA LYS A 569 4.13 -9.90 0.96
C LYS A 569 5.36 -9.54 0.09
N PRO A 570 5.97 -10.53 -0.58
CA PRO A 570 7.17 -10.33 -1.39
C PRO A 570 7.02 -9.40 -2.60
N ASP A 571 5.80 -9.18 -3.08
CA ASP A 571 5.47 -8.29 -4.20
C ASP A 571 5.04 -6.87 -3.74
N TYR A 572 5.30 -6.50 -2.49
CA TYR A 572 4.91 -5.21 -1.93
C TYR A 572 5.90 -4.08 -2.28
N HIS A 573 5.82 -3.60 -3.53
CA HIS A 573 6.72 -2.58 -4.08
C HIS A 573 6.78 -1.27 -3.28
N GLU A 574 5.68 -0.84 -2.66
CA GLU A 574 5.62 0.36 -1.82
C GLU A 574 6.51 0.23 -0.57
N ALA A 575 6.55 -0.96 0.04
CA ALA A 575 7.41 -1.22 1.20
C ALA A 575 8.90 -1.18 0.83
N TYR A 576 9.29 -1.70 -0.34
CA TYR A 576 10.66 -1.56 -0.84
C TYR A 576 11.03 -0.10 -1.10
N ASN A 577 10.16 0.68 -1.74
CA ASN A 577 10.41 2.09 -1.97
C ASN A 577 10.61 2.88 -0.66
N ASN A 578 9.71 2.72 0.31
CA ASN A 578 9.81 3.45 1.58
C ASN A 578 11.00 2.98 2.43
N TRP A 579 11.38 1.71 2.33
CA TRP A 579 12.62 1.23 2.91
C TRP A 579 13.84 1.90 2.27
N GLY A 580 13.85 2.04 0.94
CA GLY A 580 14.89 2.80 0.23
C GLY A 580 14.98 4.25 0.70
N VAL A 581 13.83 4.92 0.91
CA VAL A 581 13.77 6.28 1.45
C VAL A 581 14.39 6.34 2.85
N ALA A 582 13.96 5.48 3.76
CA ALA A 582 14.49 5.43 5.13
C ALA A 582 16.01 5.15 5.18
N LEU A 583 16.53 4.30 4.29
CA LEU A 583 17.97 4.05 4.15
C LEU A 583 18.74 5.29 3.66
N SER A 584 18.20 5.99 2.65
CA SER A 584 18.78 7.23 2.13
C SER A 584 18.80 8.33 3.19
N GLU A 585 17.75 8.47 3.99
CA GLU A 585 17.69 9.44 5.08
C GLU A 585 18.69 9.14 6.18
N LEU A 586 18.83 7.87 6.60
CA LEU A 586 19.90 7.49 7.52
C LEU A 586 21.28 7.79 6.92
N ALA A 587 21.48 7.52 5.61
CA ALA A 587 22.74 7.79 4.93
C ALA A 587 23.14 9.27 4.99
N GLN A 588 22.18 10.20 4.89
CA GLN A 588 22.41 11.64 5.00
C GLN A 588 22.94 12.06 6.39
N THR A 589 22.64 11.29 7.44
CA THR A 589 23.15 11.55 8.80
C THR A 589 24.56 10.97 9.04
N LYS A 590 25.07 10.17 8.10
CA LYS A 590 26.36 9.48 8.19
C LYS A 590 27.40 10.15 7.28
N SER A 591 28.64 9.69 7.36
CA SER A 591 29.73 10.19 6.50
C SER A 591 30.64 9.06 6.03
N GLY A 592 31.36 9.29 4.92
CA GLY A 592 32.33 8.35 4.39
C GLY A 592 31.72 7.02 3.94
N VAL A 593 32.42 5.92 4.25
CA VAL A 593 32.09 4.58 3.75
C VAL A 593 30.75 4.07 4.26
N GLU A 594 30.36 4.44 5.48
CA GLU A 594 29.07 4.05 6.07
C GLU A 594 27.89 4.66 5.31
N ALA A 595 27.96 5.96 5.02
CA ALA A 595 26.94 6.65 4.22
C ALA A 595 26.82 6.03 2.82
N GLU A 596 27.96 5.76 2.17
CA GLU A 596 27.98 5.17 0.82
C GLU A 596 27.37 3.76 0.79
N ALA A 597 27.59 2.94 1.83
CA ALA A 597 26.96 1.63 1.94
C ALA A 597 25.44 1.74 2.06
N LEU A 598 24.94 2.66 2.89
CA LEU A 598 23.51 2.90 3.08
C LEU A 598 22.83 3.41 1.79
N TYR A 599 23.48 4.30 1.04
CA TYR A 599 22.98 4.72 -0.27
C TYR A 599 22.91 3.56 -1.27
N LYS A 600 23.92 2.68 -1.29
CA LYS A 600 23.88 1.48 -2.15
C LYS A 600 22.75 0.53 -1.76
N ASP A 601 22.53 0.32 -0.47
CA ASP A 601 21.41 -0.48 0.02
C ASP A 601 20.07 0.16 -0.39
N SER A 602 19.95 1.49 -0.28
CA SER A 602 18.78 2.26 -0.74
C SER A 602 18.51 2.04 -2.23
N PHE A 603 19.55 2.11 -3.08
CA PHE A 603 19.42 1.88 -4.52
C PHE A 603 18.95 0.47 -4.85
N GLU A 604 19.42 -0.54 -4.12
CA GLU A 604 18.92 -1.92 -4.28
C GLU A 604 17.44 -2.03 -3.94
N LYS A 605 16.95 -1.32 -2.91
CA LYS A 605 15.53 -1.29 -2.57
C LYS A 605 14.67 -0.60 -3.64
N TYR A 606 15.12 0.53 -4.19
CA TYR A 606 14.42 1.15 -5.32
C TYR A 606 14.43 0.26 -6.58
N HIS A 607 15.54 -0.43 -6.83
CA HIS A 607 15.63 -1.41 -7.91
C HIS A 607 14.65 -2.57 -7.70
N GLN A 608 14.53 -3.11 -6.48
CA GLN A 608 13.51 -4.13 -6.15
C GLN A 608 12.08 -3.62 -6.37
N ALA A 609 11.77 -2.41 -5.92
CA ALA A 609 10.46 -1.80 -6.14
C ALA A 609 10.12 -1.66 -7.64
N THR A 610 11.08 -1.19 -8.45
CA THR A 610 10.90 -1.01 -9.90
C THR A 610 10.93 -2.32 -10.69
N GLN A 611 11.55 -3.39 -10.18
CA GLN A 611 11.42 -4.73 -10.77
C GLN A 611 10.02 -5.33 -10.56
N LEU A 612 9.46 -5.14 -9.36
CA LEU A 612 8.11 -5.61 -9.04
C LEU A 612 7.05 -4.80 -9.78
N LYS A 613 7.25 -3.49 -9.89
CA LYS A 613 6.36 -2.57 -10.61
C LYS A 613 7.16 -1.62 -11.51
N PRO A 614 7.38 -1.97 -12.79
CA PRO A 614 8.18 -1.18 -13.72
C PRO A 614 7.67 0.24 -14.01
N ASP A 615 6.38 0.49 -13.82
CA ASP A 615 5.72 1.79 -14.01
C ASP A 615 5.61 2.62 -12.71
N TYR A 616 6.33 2.24 -11.66
CA TYR A 616 6.31 2.95 -10.37
C TYR A 616 7.21 4.19 -10.37
N HIS A 617 6.68 5.28 -10.95
CA HIS A 617 7.37 6.57 -11.12
C HIS A 617 7.91 7.17 -9.82
N GLU A 618 7.23 6.98 -8.68
CA GLU A 618 7.67 7.48 -7.37
C GLU A 618 9.02 6.88 -6.94
N ALA A 619 9.25 5.58 -7.20
CA ALA A 619 10.51 4.93 -6.88
C ALA A 619 11.68 5.45 -7.71
N TYR A 620 11.45 5.78 -8.98
CA TYR A 620 12.48 6.43 -9.82
C TYR A 620 12.80 7.84 -9.32
N ASN A 621 11.79 8.64 -8.95
CA ASN A 621 12.02 9.96 -8.38
C ASN A 621 12.80 9.89 -7.07
N ASN A 622 12.41 9.00 -6.14
CA ASN A 622 13.09 8.83 -4.86
C ASN A 622 14.54 8.35 -5.06
N TRP A 623 14.77 7.46 -6.02
CA TRP A 623 16.11 7.02 -6.39
C TRP A 623 16.97 8.17 -6.94
N GLY A 624 16.42 9.00 -7.83
CA GLY A 624 17.10 10.21 -8.31
C GLY A 624 17.50 11.14 -7.16
N THR A 625 16.62 11.31 -6.17
CA THR A 625 16.91 12.13 -4.99
C THR A 625 18.02 11.53 -4.14
N ALA A 626 17.99 10.23 -3.86
CA ALA A 626 19.07 9.54 -3.13
C ALA A 626 20.43 9.62 -3.87
N LEU A 627 20.44 9.48 -5.20
CA LEU A 627 21.64 9.67 -6.02
C LEU A 627 22.19 11.09 -5.95
N THR A 628 21.30 12.09 -5.96
CA THR A 628 21.66 13.50 -5.84
C THR A 628 22.32 13.78 -4.48
N HIS A 629 21.78 13.24 -3.39
CA HIS A 629 22.40 13.37 -2.06
C HIS A 629 23.77 12.68 -1.98
N LEU A 630 23.92 11.47 -2.55
CA LEU A 630 25.24 10.84 -2.64
C LEU A 630 26.22 11.68 -3.47
N ALA A 631 25.78 12.26 -4.59
CA ALA A 631 26.60 13.12 -5.45
C ALA A 631 27.17 14.33 -4.71
N GLN A 632 26.38 14.96 -3.83
CA GLN A 632 26.82 16.08 -2.98
C GLN A 632 27.95 15.71 -2.01
N THR A 633 28.08 14.43 -1.63
CA THR A 633 29.17 13.95 -0.77
C THR A 633 30.46 13.64 -1.53
N LYS A 634 30.40 13.64 -2.86
CA LYS A 634 31.52 13.30 -3.76
C LYS A 634 32.07 14.56 -4.41
N SER A 635 33.15 14.40 -5.19
CA SER A 635 33.75 15.52 -5.93
C SER A 635 34.24 15.08 -7.31
N GLY A 636 34.40 16.05 -8.21
CA GLY A 636 34.92 15.82 -9.55
C GLY A 636 34.07 14.87 -10.39
N VAL A 637 34.73 13.97 -11.12
CA VAL A 637 34.08 13.06 -12.09
C VAL A 637 33.10 12.07 -11.47
N GLU A 638 33.33 11.67 -10.22
CA GLU A 638 32.42 10.74 -9.51
C GLU A 638 31.09 11.43 -9.18
N ALA A 639 31.14 12.65 -8.65
CA ALA A 639 29.95 13.45 -8.39
C ALA A 639 29.15 13.71 -9.68
N GLU A 640 29.84 14.08 -10.77
CA GLU A 640 29.19 14.35 -12.06
C GLU A 640 28.50 13.11 -12.64
N ALA A 641 29.09 11.92 -12.49
CA ALA A 641 28.45 10.67 -12.91
C ALA A 641 27.17 10.40 -12.12
N LEU A 642 27.21 10.60 -10.80
CA LEU A 642 26.04 10.40 -9.93
C LEU A 642 24.91 11.40 -10.24
N TYR A 643 25.23 12.67 -10.53
CA TYR A 643 24.23 13.64 -10.99
C TYR A 643 23.62 13.23 -12.35
N LYS A 644 24.41 12.70 -13.28
CA LYS A 644 23.87 12.20 -14.56
C LYS A 644 22.95 11.00 -14.35
N ASP A 645 23.33 10.08 -13.46
CA ASP A 645 22.47 8.95 -13.09
C ASP A 645 21.18 9.44 -12.44
N SER A 646 21.23 10.47 -11.57
CA SER A 646 20.00 11.03 -10.98
C SER A 646 19.08 11.66 -12.01
N PHE A 647 19.63 12.39 -12.99
CA PHE A 647 18.85 12.97 -14.08
C PHE A 647 18.15 11.89 -14.92
N GLU A 648 18.81 10.76 -15.18
CA GLU A 648 18.18 9.63 -15.88
C GLU A 648 17.01 9.06 -15.07
N LYS A 649 17.14 8.96 -13.74
CA LYS A 649 16.03 8.51 -12.88
C LYS A 649 14.85 9.48 -12.87
N TYR A 650 15.09 10.78 -12.79
CA TYR A 650 14.00 11.77 -12.92
C TYR A 650 13.36 11.74 -14.31
N HIS A 651 14.16 11.56 -15.36
CA HIS A 651 13.67 11.39 -16.72
C HIS A 651 12.79 10.12 -16.84
N GLN A 652 13.19 8.99 -16.27
CA GLN A 652 12.36 7.77 -16.21
C GLN A 652 11.03 8.02 -15.47
N ALA A 653 11.05 8.70 -14.32
CA ALA A 653 9.84 9.05 -13.57
C ALA A 653 8.87 9.89 -14.43
N THR A 654 9.40 10.93 -15.10
CA THR A 654 8.59 11.84 -15.94
C THR A 654 8.17 11.23 -17.28
N GLN A 655 8.87 10.23 -17.80
CA GLN A 655 8.40 9.44 -18.94
C GLN A 655 7.21 8.55 -18.59
N LEU A 656 7.26 7.91 -17.41
CA LEU A 656 6.18 7.05 -16.91
C LEU A 656 4.95 7.88 -16.54
N LYS A 657 5.17 9.04 -15.92
CA LYS A 657 4.11 9.98 -15.54
C LYS A 657 4.49 11.42 -15.94
N PRO A 658 4.07 11.86 -17.14
CA PRO A 658 4.41 13.19 -17.68
C PRO A 658 3.95 14.38 -16.85
N ASP A 659 2.90 14.21 -16.04
CA ASP A 659 2.34 15.24 -15.15
C ASP A 659 2.89 15.19 -13.71
N TYR A 660 3.96 14.41 -13.46
CA TYR A 660 4.57 14.29 -12.14
C TYR A 660 5.49 15.48 -11.81
N TYR A 661 4.88 16.59 -11.38
CA TYR A 661 5.55 17.86 -11.11
C TYR A 661 6.66 17.76 -10.04
N GLU A 662 6.54 16.87 -9.05
CA GLU A 662 7.56 16.67 -8.02
C GLU A 662 8.90 16.21 -8.61
N ALA A 663 8.88 15.33 -9.62
CA ALA A 663 10.10 14.87 -10.28
C ALA A 663 10.80 15.98 -11.06
N TYR A 664 10.04 16.88 -11.70
CA TYR A 664 10.62 18.07 -12.34
C TYR A 664 11.25 19.02 -11.31
N ASN A 665 10.57 19.27 -10.19
CA ASN A 665 11.14 20.09 -9.11
C ASN A 665 12.44 19.49 -8.56
N ASN A 666 12.44 18.20 -8.23
CA ASN A 666 13.62 17.51 -7.69
C ASN A 666 14.77 17.47 -8.71
N TRP A 667 14.46 17.31 -10.00
CA TRP A 667 15.44 17.41 -11.08
C TRP A 667 16.04 18.82 -11.17
N GLY A 668 15.22 19.88 -11.07
CA GLY A 668 15.70 21.25 -10.99
C GLY A 668 16.66 21.47 -9.81
N THR A 669 16.34 20.92 -8.65
CA THR A 669 17.22 20.96 -7.46
C THR A 669 18.55 20.26 -7.72
N ALA A 670 18.52 19.06 -8.31
CA ALA A 670 19.73 18.31 -8.63
C ALA A 670 20.62 19.04 -9.67
N LEU A 671 20.03 19.66 -10.69
CA LEU A 671 20.73 20.51 -11.67
C LEU A 671 21.36 21.74 -11.01
N THR A 672 20.65 22.37 -10.07
CA THR A 672 21.14 23.53 -9.30
C THR A 672 22.37 23.14 -8.48
N HIS A 673 22.35 21.99 -7.81
CA HIS A 673 23.52 21.50 -7.08
C HIS A 673 24.71 21.19 -7.99
N LEU A 674 24.49 20.55 -9.14
CA LEU A 674 25.57 20.36 -10.11
C LEU A 674 26.13 21.71 -10.59
N ALA A 675 25.25 22.70 -10.86
CA ALA A 675 25.66 24.03 -11.30
C ALA A 675 26.59 24.73 -10.30
N GLN A 676 26.33 24.59 -9.00
CA GLN A 676 27.18 25.13 -7.92
C GLN A 676 28.60 24.55 -7.92
N THR A 677 28.79 23.34 -8.44
CA THR A 677 30.13 22.71 -8.55
C THR A 677 30.89 23.13 -9.80
N LYS A 678 30.23 23.83 -10.74
CA LYS A 678 30.79 24.27 -12.02
C LYS A 678 31.06 25.77 -12.00
N SER A 679 31.65 26.28 -13.08
CA SER A 679 31.93 27.72 -13.23
C SER A 679 31.70 28.21 -14.66
N GLY A 680 31.47 29.51 -14.80
CA GLY A 680 31.29 30.16 -16.09
C GLY A 680 30.09 29.62 -16.88
N VAL A 681 30.29 29.44 -18.18
CA VAL A 681 29.21 29.11 -19.14
C VAL A 681 28.53 27.77 -18.86
N GLU A 682 29.27 26.80 -18.31
CA GLU A 682 28.73 25.48 -17.96
C GLU A 682 27.75 25.60 -16.77
N ALA A 683 28.14 26.33 -15.72
CA ALA A 683 27.25 26.58 -14.58
C ALA A 683 25.99 27.34 -15.02
N GLU A 684 26.14 28.37 -15.86
CA GLU A 684 25.00 29.13 -16.38
C GLU A 684 24.03 28.29 -17.20
N ALA A 685 24.53 27.34 -18.00
CA ALA A 685 23.68 26.42 -18.75
C ALA A 685 22.87 25.51 -17.80
N LEU A 686 23.53 24.97 -16.78
CA LEU A 686 22.88 24.12 -15.77
C LEU A 686 21.82 24.86 -14.96
N TYR A 687 22.07 26.12 -14.58
CA TYR A 687 21.03 26.95 -13.93
C TYR A 687 19.85 27.23 -14.85
N LYS A 688 20.09 27.47 -16.15
CA LYS A 688 18.99 27.64 -17.12
C LYS A 688 18.17 26.36 -17.27
N ASP A 689 18.83 25.21 -17.32
CA ASP A 689 18.16 23.91 -17.36
C ASP A 689 17.34 23.69 -16.07
N SER A 690 17.86 24.08 -14.90
CA SER A 690 17.10 23.96 -13.65
C SER A 690 15.86 24.86 -13.63
N PHE A 691 15.97 26.10 -14.14
CA PHE A 691 14.82 27.01 -14.27
C PHE A 691 13.74 26.44 -15.19
N GLU A 692 14.11 25.79 -16.30
CA GLU A 692 13.15 25.12 -17.17
C GLU A 692 12.43 23.97 -16.44
N LYS A 693 13.14 23.20 -15.60
CA LYS A 693 12.52 22.14 -14.79
C LYS A 693 11.55 22.69 -13.74
N TYR A 694 11.91 23.75 -13.02
CA TYR A 694 10.98 24.40 -12.10
C TYR A 694 9.77 24.99 -12.83
N HIS A 695 9.99 25.61 -13.99
CA HIS A 695 8.93 26.12 -14.84
C HIS A 695 7.97 24.99 -15.27
N GLN A 696 8.48 23.84 -15.73
CA GLN A 696 7.67 22.65 -16.03
C GLN A 696 6.84 22.19 -14.82
N ALA A 697 7.44 22.11 -13.63
CA ALA A 697 6.72 21.76 -12.40
C ALA A 697 5.56 22.74 -12.11
N THR A 698 5.82 24.05 -12.20
CA THR A 698 4.80 25.10 -11.95
C THR A 698 3.75 25.20 -13.06
N GLN A 699 4.04 24.79 -14.29
CA GLN A 699 3.04 24.69 -15.36
C GLN A 699 2.07 23.54 -15.12
N LEU A 700 2.58 22.39 -14.69
CA LEU A 700 1.78 21.21 -14.38
C LEU A 700 0.95 21.42 -13.11
N LYS A 701 1.54 22.05 -12.08
CA LYS A 701 0.87 22.39 -10.83
C LYS A 701 1.14 23.85 -10.44
N PRO A 702 0.27 24.81 -10.86
CA PRO A 702 0.45 26.23 -10.60
C PRO A 702 0.48 26.64 -9.12
N ASP A 703 -0.13 25.85 -8.24
CA ASP A 703 -0.18 26.06 -6.79
C ASP A 703 0.96 25.35 -6.01
N TYR A 704 1.95 24.79 -6.71
CA TYR A 704 3.09 24.10 -6.08
C TYR A 704 4.16 25.10 -5.59
N TYR A 705 3.95 25.62 -4.38
CA TYR A 705 4.78 26.68 -3.78
C TYR A 705 6.25 26.26 -3.57
N GLU A 706 6.54 24.98 -3.33
CA GLU A 706 7.91 24.48 -3.14
C GLU A 706 8.77 24.70 -4.39
N ALA A 707 8.22 24.50 -5.59
CA ALA A 707 8.96 24.74 -6.84
C ALA A 707 9.32 26.21 -7.02
N TYR A 708 8.44 27.14 -6.61
CA TYR A 708 8.77 28.57 -6.63
C TYR A 708 9.87 28.92 -5.62
N ASN A 709 9.83 28.36 -4.40
CA ASN A 709 10.89 28.56 -3.42
C ASN A 709 12.26 28.00 -3.90
N ASN A 710 12.26 26.80 -4.45
CA ASN A 710 13.49 26.17 -4.96
C ASN A 710 14.03 26.91 -6.20
N TRP A 711 13.14 27.43 -7.05
CA TRP A 711 13.52 28.29 -8.16
C TRP A 711 14.13 29.62 -7.67
N GLY A 712 13.51 30.26 -6.66
CA GLY A 712 14.07 31.44 -6.01
C GLY A 712 15.50 31.17 -5.49
N THR A 713 15.70 30.04 -4.82
CA THR A 713 17.01 29.61 -4.30
C THR A 713 18.04 29.43 -5.42
N ALA A 714 17.65 28.78 -6.52
CA ALA A 714 18.53 28.60 -7.68
C ALA A 714 18.90 29.95 -8.36
N LEU A 715 17.95 30.90 -8.42
CA LEU A 715 18.21 32.26 -8.92
C LEU A 715 19.17 33.03 -8.00
N THR A 716 18.99 32.92 -6.68
CA THR A 716 19.91 33.48 -5.68
C THR A 716 21.33 32.96 -5.89
N HIS A 717 21.50 31.64 -6.04
CA HIS A 717 22.81 31.06 -6.30
C HIS A 717 23.44 31.51 -7.62
N LEU A 718 22.65 31.65 -8.70
CA LEU A 718 23.17 32.24 -9.94
C LEU A 718 23.56 33.71 -9.71
N ALA A 719 22.77 34.49 -8.98
CA ALA A 719 23.06 35.89 -8.68
C ALA A 719 24.40 36.08 -7.95
N GLN A 720 24.73 35.18 -7.01
CA GLN A 720 26.02 35.15 -6.29
C GLN A 720 27.23 35.00 -7.24
N THR A 721 27.05 34.35 -8.39
CA THR A 721 28.13 34.18 -9.39
C THR A 721 28.29 35.37 -10.34
N LYS A 722 27.34 36.32 -10.30
CA LYS A 722 27.28 37.50 -11.19
C LYS A 722 27.67 38.77 -10.44
N SER A 723 27.72 39.89 -11.15
CA SER A 723 28.00 41.19 -10.54
C SER A 723 27.18 42.31 -11.18
N GLY A 724 27.04 43.42 -10.45
CA GLY A 724 26.36 44.62 -10.93
C GLY A 724 24.89 44.38 -11.28
N VAL A 725 24.44 44.95 -12.40
CA VAL A 725 23.02 45.01 -12.79
C VAL A 725 22.44 43.62 -13.08
N GLU A 726 23.25 42.68 -13.57
CA GLU A 726 22.82 41.30 -13.83
C GLU A 726 22.53 40.55 -12.53
N ALA A 727 23.42 40.65 -11.54
CA ALA A 727 23.19 40.06 -10.22
C ALA A 727 21.92 40.65 -9.57
N GLU A 728 21.77 41.97 -9.61
CA GLU A 728 20.60 42.64 -9.03
C GLU A 728 19.28 42.22 -9.69
N ALA A 729 19.26 42.01 -11.02
CA ALA A 729 18.09 41.50 -11.72
C ALA A 729 17.74 40.08 -11.26
N LEU A 730 18.73 39.20 -11.12
CA LEU A 730 18.54 37.83 -10.64
C LEU A 730 18.05 37.77 -9.19
N TYR A 731 18.57 38.64 -8.30
CA TYR A 731 18.03 38.75 -6.94
C TYR A 731 16.57 39.21 -6.95
N LYS A 732 16.21 40.19 -7.77
CA LYS A 732 14.81 40.63 -7.90
C LYS A 732 13.90 39.53 -8.42
N ASP A 733 14.35 38.76 -9.42
CA ASP A 733 13.61 37.59 -9.92
C ASP A 733 13.45 36.55 -8.81
N SER A 734 14.49 36.32 -7.99
CA SER A 734 14.39 35.41 -6.83
C SER A 734 13.36 35.86 -5.81
N PHE A 735 13.28 37.18 -5.52
CA PHE A 735 12.29 37.74 -4.60
C PHE A 735 10.86 37.54 -5.10
N GLU A 736 10.64 37.70 -6.41
CA GLU A 736 9.32 37.43 -7.01
C GLU A 736 8.94 35.96 -6.86
N LYS A 737 9.89 35.02 -7.02
CA LYS A 737 9.63 33.59 -6.80
C LYS A 737 9.32 33.25 -5.35
N TYR A 738 10.06 33.80 -4.38
CA TYR A 738 9.70 33.63 -2.96
C TYR A 738 8.34 34.27 -2.64
N HIS A 739 8.07 35.45 -3.19
CA HIS A 739 6.78 36.10 -3.03
C HIS A 739 5.63 35.23 -3.57
N GLN A 740 5.77 34.65 -4.77
CA GLN A 740 4.82 33.68 -5.33
C GLN A 740 4.61 32.48 -4.42
N ALA A 741 5.68 31.89 -3.88
CA ALA A 741 5.59 30.79 -2.92
C ALA A 741 4.77 31.19 -1.68
N THR A 742 5.05 32.36 -1.09
CA THR A 742 4.34 32.85 0.12
C THR A 742 2.90 33.32 -0.17
N GLN A 743 2.57 33.71 -1.40
CA GLN A 743 1.19 34.01 -1.78
C GLN A 743 0.34 32.73 -1.88
N LEU A 744 0.92 31.67 -2.44
CA LEU A 744 0.27 30.37 -2.58
C LEU A 744 0.14 29.68 -1.22
N LYS A 745 1.17 29.77 -0.38
CA LYS A 745 1.18 29.23 0.98
C LYS A 745 1.69 30.28 1.99
N PRO A 746 0.77 31.06 2.60
CA PRO A 746 1.13 32.12 3.55
C PRO A 746 1.84 31.64 4.82
N ASP A 747 1.68 30.37 5.21
CA ASP A 747 2.31 29.75 6.38
C ASP A 747 3.63 29.02 6.08
N TYR A 748 4.20 29.21 4.87
CA TYR A 748 5.46 28.56 4.47
C TYR A 748 6.71 29.31 4.97
N HIS A 749 7.08 29.04 6.22
CA HIS A 749 8.19 29.68 6.92
C HIS A 749 9.55 29.56 6.20
N GLU A 750 9.83 28.46 5.50
CA GLU A 750 11.09 28.25 4.77
C GLU A 750 11.30 29.28 3.65
N ALA A 751 10.23 29.63 2.90
CA ALA A 751 10.32 30.63 1.84
C ALA A 751 10.62 32.03 2.39
N TYR A 752 10.07 32.40 3.56
CA TYR A 752 10.42 33.66 4.21
C TYR A 752 11.89 33.66 4.66
N ASN A 753 12.38 32.57 5.23
CA ASN A 753 13.79 32.46 5.60
C ASN A 753 14.73 32.57 4.38
N ASN A 754 14.43 31.85 3.29
CA ASN A 754 15.24 31.88 2.08
C ASN A 754 15.19 33.24 1.38
N TRP A 755 14.03 33.92 1.43
CA TRP A 755 13.91 35.30 0.98
C TRP A 755 14.75 36.26 1.83
N GLY A 756 14.73 36.09 3.16
CA GLY A 756 15.60 36.83 4.07
C GLY A 756 17.08 36.66 3.73
N ASN A 757 17.52 35.42 3.48
CA ASN A 757 18.88 35.12 3.06
C ASN A 757 19.24 35.86 1.76
N ALA A 758 18.40 35.75 0.72
CA ALA A 758 18.64 36.41 -0.55
C ALA A 758 18.67 37.95 -0.43
N LEU A 759 17.86 38.55 0.45
CA LEU A 759 17.90 39.99 0.76
C LEU A 759 19.19 40.38 1.46
N SER A 760 19.64 39.60 2.45
CA SER A 760 20.91 39.81 3.16
C SER A 760 22.10 39.75 2.20
N GLU A 761 22.12 38.76 1.31
CA GLU A 761 23.18 38.61 0.31
C GLU A 761 23.20 39.78 -0.68
N LEU A 762 22.04 40.24 -1.16
CA LEU A 762 21.99 41.47 -1.98
C LEU A 762 22.48 42.67 -1.18
N ALA A 763 22.12 42.79 0.11
CA ALA A 763 22.55 43.89 0.98
C ALA A 763 24.07 43.97 1.10
N GLN A 764 24.77 42.83 1.19
CA GLN A 764 26.23 42.75 1.22
C GLN A 764 26.90 43.33 -0.05
N THR A 765 26.21 43.31 -1.19
CA THR A 765 26.72 43.90 -2.45
C THR A 765 26.48 45.41 -2.56
N LYS A 766 25.67 45.97 -1.64
CA LYS A 766 25.26 47.39 -1.64
C LYS A 766 26.00 48.16 -0.54
N SER A 767 25.75 49.47 -0.46
CA SER A 767 26.32 50.31 0.59
C SER A 767 25.35 51.39 1.06
N GLY A 768 25.59 51.91 2.26
CA GLY A 768 24.81 53.01 2.82
C GLY A 768 23.33 52.65 3.04
N VAL A 769 22.45 53.60 2.71
CA VAL A 769 21.01 53.52 3.02
C VAL A 769 20.32 52.36 2.29
N GLU A 770 20.78 52.02 1.09
CA GLU A 770 20.23 50.91 0.31
C GLU A 770 20.53 49.56 0.97
N ALA A 771 21.77 49.33 1.40
CA ALA A 771 22.15 48.12 2.13
C ALA A 771 21.36 48.01 3.44
N GLU A 772 21.24 49.10 4.20
CA GLU A 772 20.49 49.10 5.46
C GLU A 772 19.01 48.78 5.27
N ALA A 773 18.39 49.30 4.19
CA ALA A 773 16.99 48.96 3.87
C ALA A 773 16.84 47.46 3.56
N LEU A 774 17.73 46.88 2.77
CA LEU A 774 17.71 45.47 2.43
C LEU A 774 17.92 44.56 3.65
N TYR A 775 18.85 44.92 4.55
CA TYR A 775 19.02 44.19 5.81
C TYR A 775 17.75 44.26 6.67
N LYS A 776 17.10 45.43 6.78
CA LYS A 776 15.84 45.57 7.52
C LYS A 776 14.72 44.72 6.91
N ASP A 777 14.62 44.70 5.58
CA ASP A 777 13.67 43.82 4.89
C ASP A 777 13.99 42.35 5.17
N SER A 778 15.27 41.96 5.20
CA SER A 778 15.67 40.59 5.59
C SER A 778 15.23 40.23 7.01
N PHE A 779 15.38 41.15 7.96
CA PHE A 779 14.98 40.94 9.36
C PHE A 779 13.48 40.74 9.49
N GLU A 780 12.69 41.50 8.73
CA GLU A 780 11.24 41.29 8.69
C GLU A 780 10.89 39.91 8.14
N LYS A 781 11.60 39.42 7.11
CA LYS A 781 11.38 38.06 6.58
C LYS A 781 11.76 36.97 7.58
N TYR A 782 12.89 37.08 8.27
CA TYR A 782 13.22 36.13 9.34
C TYR A 782 12.21 36.21 10.49
N HIS A 783 11.77 37.40 10.86
CA HIS A 783 10.74 37.60 11.87
C HIS A 783 9.44 36.89 11.48
N GLN A 784 8.96 37.06 10.24
CA GLN A 784 7.80 36.35 9.69
C GLN A 784 8.00 34.81 9.77
N ALA A 785 9.17 34.30 9.38
CA ALA A 785 9.47 32.87 9.49
C ALA A 785 9.36 32.36 10.95
N THR A 786 9.94 33.10 11.91
CA THR A 786 9.90 32.74 13.34
C THR A 786 8.53 32.92 13.99
N GLN A 787 7.69 33.81 13.48
CA GLN A 787 6.30 33.94 13.94
C GLN A 787 5.45 32.75 13.49
N LEU A 788 5.65 32.29 12.25
CA LEU A 788 4.96 31.13 11.71
C LEU A 788 5.44 29.83 12.37
N LYS A 789 6.75 29.71 12.62
CA LYS A 789 7.36 28.56 13.28
C LYS A 789 8.37 29.01 14.34
N PRO A 790 7.92 29.15 15.61
CA PRO A 790 8.79 29.60 16.71
C PRO A 790 9.94 28.66 17.07
N ASP A 791 9.88 27.37 16.68
CA ASP A 791 10.95 26.39 16.89
C ASP A 791 11.90 26.24 15.69
N TYR A 792 11.81 27.13 14.69
CA TYR A 792 12.68 27.10 13.49
C TYR A 792 14.04 27.74 13.74
N HIS A 793 14.99 26.94 14.20
CA HIS A 793 16.31 27.42 14.61
C HIS A 793 17.11 28.09 13.48
N GLU A 794 16.93 27.66 12.22
CA GLU A 794 17.64 28.19 11.06
C GLU A 794 17.33 29.68 10.82
N ALA A 795 16.08 30.10 10.99
CA ALA A 795 15.71 31.50 10.83
C ALA A 795 16.33 32.40 11.90
N TYR A 796 16.41 31.95 13.16
CA TYR A 796 17.13 32.68 14.19
C TYR A 796 18.64 32.75 13.90
N TYR A 797 19.23 31.63 13.46
CA TYR A 797 20.63 31.59 13.07
C TYR A 797 20.95 32.56 11.92
N ASN A 798 20.19 32.49 10.82
CA ASN A 798 20.39 33.35 9.65
C ASN A 798 20.14 34.82 9.98
N TRP A 799 19.15 35.12 10.84
CA TRP A 799 18.91 36.46 11.34
C TRP A 799 20.09 36.99 12.17
N GLY A 800 20.66 36.15 13.04
CA GLY A 800 21.88 36.49 13.79
C GLY A 800 23.05 36.83 12.89
N VAL A 801 23.23 36.06 11.80
CA VAL A 801 24.26 36.32 10.78
C VAL A 801 24.03 37.68 10.12
N ALA A 802 22.82 37.91 9.58
CA ALA A 802 22.48 39.17 8.91
C ALA A 802 22.60 40.40 9.83
N LEU A 803 22.26 40.27 11.13
CA LEU A 803 22.46 41.32 12.13
C LEU A 803 23.94 41.63 12.36
N SER A 804 24.77 40.58 12.43
CA SER A 804 26.22 40.71 12.60
C SER A 804 26.85 41.40 11.38
N GLU A 805 26.43 41.01 10.17
CA GLU A 805 26.88 41.63 8.92
C GLU A 805 26.51 43.11 8.84
N LEU A 806 25.28 43.49 9.21
CA LEU A 806 24.90 44.91 9.30
C LEU A 806 25.73 45.63 10.37
N ALA A 807 25.97 45.00 11.53
CA ALA A 807 26.77 45.58 12.62
C ALA A 807 28.20 45.94 12.18
N GLN A 808 28.82 45.11 11.33
CA GLN A 808 30.14 45.37 10.76
C GLN A 808 30.19 46.64 9.90
N THR A 809 29.06 47.05 9.30
CA THR A 809 28.98 48.29 8.51
C THR A 809 28.72 49.55 9.35
N LYS A 810 28.40 49.37 10.64
CA LYS A 810 28.05 50.45 11.57
C LYS A 810 29.21 50.74 12.54
N SER A 811 29.02 51.75 13.39
CA SER A 811 30.01 52.11 14.41
C SER A 811 29.35 52.57 15.71
N GLY A 812 30.12 52.54 16.79
CA GLY A 812 29.69 53.03 18.10
C GLY A 812 28.48 52.28 18.66
N VAL A 813 27.53 53.03 19.21
CA VAL A 813 26.36 52.48 19.92
C VAL A 813 25.42 51.68 19.01
N GLU A 814 25.36 52.00 17.72
CA GLU A 814 24.50 51.31 16.76
C GLU A 814 25.06 49.91 16.44
N ALA A 815 26.37 49.80 16.18
CA ALA A 815 27.02 48.51 15.98
C ALA A 815 26.89 47.62 17.22
N GLU A 816 27.09 48.19 18.42
CA GLU A 816 26.95 47.46 19.67
C GLU A 816 25.53 46.92 19.89
N ALA A 817 24.50 47.70 19.56
CA ALA A 817 23.11 47.25 19.66
C ALA A 817 22.85 46.07 18.71
N LEU A 818 23.28 46.18 17.45
CA LEU A 818 23.11 45.12 16.45
C LEU A 818 23.84 43.83 16.82
N TYR A 819 25.08 43.91 17.33
CA TYR A 819 25.78 42.73 17.83
C TYR A 819 25.05 42.10 19.01
N LYS A 820 24.51 42.88 19.95
CA LYS A 820 23.73 42.33 21.06
C LYS A 820 22.46 41.64 20.57
N ASP A 821 21.76 42.22 19.62
CA ASP A 821 20.60 41.58 18.99
C ASP A 821 21.00 40.28 18.29
N SER A 822 22.15 40.25 17.59
CA SER A 822 22.67 39.02 16.98
C SER A 822 22.92 37.91 18.01
N PHE A 823 23.46 38.26 19.19
CA PHE A 823 23.74 37.30 20.25
C PHE A 823 22.46 36.68 20.80
N GLU A 824 21.39 37.47 20.93
CA GLU A 824 20.08 36.97 21.32
C GLU A 824 19.56 35.97 20.29
N LYS A 825 19.69 36.27 18.99
CA LYS A 825 19.27 35.34 17.92
C LYS A 825 20.08 34.05 17.90
N TYR A 826 21.41 34.12 18.05
CA TYR A 826 22.22 32.90 18.21
C TYR A 826 21.87 32.14 19.49
N HIS A 827 21.53 32.84 20.58
CA HIS A 827 21.09 32.19 21.80
C HIS A 827 19.78 31.42 21.59
N GLN A 828 18.79 32.03 20.94
CA GLN A 828 17.53 31.38 20.58
C GLN A 828 17.77 30.16 19.68
N ALA A 829 18.60 30.30 18.63
CA ALA A 829 18.95 29.19 17.75
C ALA A 829 19.60 28.02 18.51
N THR A 830 20.53 28.30 19.43
CA THR A 830 21.24 27.26 20.20
C THR A 830 20.43 26.67 21.35
N GLN A 831 19.37 27.36 21.82
CA GLN A 831 18.39 26.75 22.74
C GLN A 831 17.53 25.72 22.02
N LEU A 832 17.11 26.02 20.79
CA LEU A 832 16.29 25.14 19.96
C LEU A 832 17.10 23.96 19.39
N LYS A 833 18.35 24.22 19.00
CA LYS A 833 19.30 23.21 18.51
C LYS A 833 20.63 23.27 19.26
N PRO A 834 20.74 22.56 20.40
CA PRO A 834 21.95 22.57 21.21
C PRO A 834 23.20 22.02 20.52
N ASP A 835 23.07 21.18 19.49
CA ASP A 835 24.19 20.61 18.72
C ASP A 835 24.54 21.40 17.44
N GLY A 836 23.92 22.58 17.25
CA GLY A 836 24.15 23.48 16.11
C GLY A 836 25.49 24.20 16.18
N HIS A 837 26.57 23.54 15.76
CA HIS A 837 27.95 24.05 15.83
C HIS A 837 28.18 25.35 15.04
N GLU A 838 27.50 25.57 13.91
CA GLU A 838 27.60 26.79 13.10
C GLU A 838 27.10 28.04 13.84
N ALA A 839 26.02 27.91 14.61
CA ALA A 839 25.48 29.01 15.41
C ALA A 839 26.45 29.43 16.52
N TYR A 840 27.09 28.48 17.21
CA TYR A 840 28.14 28.79 18.19
C TYR A 840 29.36 29.45 17.53
N TYR A 841 29.78 28.95 16.37
CA TYR A 841 30.91 29.51 15.63
C TYR A 841 30.65 30.97 15.20
N ASN A 842 29.51 31.25 14.58
CA ASN A 842 29.17 32.61 14.15
C ASN A 842 28.88 33.54 15.33
N TRP A 843 28.35 33.02 16.43
CA TRP A 843 28.27 33.78 17.69
C TRP A 843 29.66 34.15 18.22
N GLY A 844 30.60 33.20 18.18
CA GLY A 844 32.01 33.46 18.52
C GLY A 844 32.64 34.54 17.65
N ASN A 845 32.39 34.50 16.33
CA ASN A 845 32.86 35.52 15.39
C ASN A 845 32.30 36.90 15.76
N ALA A 846 30.97 37.02 15.91
CA ALA A 846 30.31 38.27 16.25
C ALA A 846 30.77 38.85 17.62
N LEU A 847 31.02 37.98 18.61
CA LEU A 847 31.61 38.39 19.90
C LEU A 847 33.03 38.92 19.73
N SER A 848 33.84 38.24 18.92
CA SER A 848 35.20 38.68 18.63
C SER A 848 35.24 39.99 17.85
N GLU A 849 34.30 40.24 16.95
CA GLU A 849 34.18 41.49 16.18
C GLU A 849 33.75 42.66 17.08
N LEU A 850 32.76 42.45 17.96
CA LEU A 850 32.41 43.44 18.98
C LEU A 850 33.60 43.73 19.91
N ALA A 851 34.37 42.71 20.28
CA ALA A 851 35.56 42.89 21.13
C ALA A 851 36.61 43.80 20.48
N GLN A 852 36.79 43.74 19.16
CA GLN A 852 37.74 44.57 18.41
C GLN A 852 37.41 46.07 18.44
N ILE A 853 36.12 46.42 18.56
CA ILE A 853 35.68 47.83 18.65
C ILE A 853 35.52 48.33 20.10
N LYS A 854 35.77 47.45 21.08
CA LYS A 854 35.78 47.77 22.52
C LYS A 854 37.19 47.91 23.05
N SER A 855 37.34 48.28 24.32
CA SER A 855 38.65 48.43 24.96
C SER A 855 38.66 47.96 26.41
N GLY A 856 39.85 47.67 26.93
CA GLY A 856 40.06 47.29 28.32
C GLY A 856 39.32 46.02 28.73
N VAL A 857 38.75 46.05 29.93
CA VAL A 857 38.11 44.88 30.57
C VAL A 857 36.89 44.39 29.78
N GLU A 858 36.18 45.29 29.09
CA GLU A 858 35.02 44.91 28.28
C GLU A 858 35.42 44.10 27.05
N ALA A 859 36.46 44.52 26.33
CA ALA A 859 36.99 43.78 25.18
C ALA A 859 37.49 42.39 25.59
N GLU A 860 38.23 42.31 26.70
CA GLU A 860 38.72 41.04 27.24
C GLU A 860 37.58 40.08 27.62
N ALA A 861 36.52 40.58 28.27
CA ALA A 861 35.36 39.76 28.60
C ALA A 861 34.66 39.22 27.34
N LEU A 862 34.58 40.01 26.28
CA LEU A 862 33.99 39.59 25.00
C LEU A 862 34.87 38.55 24.28
N TYR A 863 36.19 38.73 24.25
CA TYR A 863 37.11 37.71 23.71
C TYR A 863 36.99 36.39 24.47
N ASN A 864 36.97 36.42 25.80
CA ASN A 864 36.78 35.20 26.60
C ASN A 864 35.46 34.50 26.29
N LYS A 865 34.36 35.25 26.15
CA LYS A 865 33.07 34.69 25.69
C LYS A 865 33.18 34.10 24.28
N SER A 866 33.90 34.73 23.36
CA SER A 866 34.12 34.17 22.01
C SER A 866 34.82 32.82 22.07
N PHE A 867 35.81 32.65 22.96
CA PHE A 867 36.54 31.39 23.16
C PHE A 867 35.61 30.29 23.67
N GLU A 868 34.73 30.60 24.61
CA GLU A 868 33.69 29.66 25.09
C GLU A 868 32.81 29.19 23.92
N LYS A 869 32.39 30.11 23.04
CA LYS A 869 31.55 29.75 21.88
C LYS A 869 32.30 28.90 20.85
N TYR A 870 33.55 29.23 20.53
CA TYR A 870 34.37 28.34 19.67
C TYR A 870 34.59 26.97 20.30
N GLN A 871 34.80 26.91 21.61
CA GLN A 871 34.92 25.65 22.34
C GLN A 871 33.64 24.81 22.23
N GLN A 872 32.46 25.42 22.35
CA GLN A 872 31.17 24.74 22.15
C GLN A 872 31.03 24.24 20.70
N ALA A 873 31.39 25.05 19.71
CA ALA A 873 31.33 24.64 18.30
C ALA A 873 32.17 23.38 18.03
N VAL A 874 33.42 23.33 18.51
CA VAL A 874 34.30 22.16 18.30
C VAL A 874 33.98 20.99 19.23
N GLN A 875 33.23 21.21 20.31
CA GLN A 875 32.70 20.11 21.13
C GLN A 875 31.70 19.27 20.32
N TYR A 876 30.82 19.92 19.56
CA TYR A 876 29.82 19.24 18.72
C TYR A 876 30.40 18.79 17.38
N LYS A 877 31.34 19.55 16.80
CA LYS A 877 32.08 19.15 15.58
C LYS A 877 33.60 19.22 15.79
N PRO A 878 34.24 18.15 16.29
CA PRO A 878 35.67 18.14 16.60
C PRO A 878 36.62 18.39 15.43
N ASN A 879 36.16 18.20 14.20
CA ASN A 879 36.93 18.44 12.97
C ASN A 879 36.60 19.80 12.32
N PHE A 880 35.91 20.71 13.00
CA PHE A 880 35.54 22.02 12.43
C PHE A 880 36.74 22.99 12.42
N HIS A 881 37.50 22.98 11.32
CA HIS A 881 38.76 23.72 11.26
C HIS A 881 38.59 25.24 11.30
N GLU A 882 37.49 25.78 10.78
CA GLU A 882 37.15 27.21 10.78
C GLU A 882 36.98 27.76 12.20
N ALA A 883 36.37 26.98 13.09
CA ALA A 883 36.23 27.37 14.50
C ALA A 883 37.58 27.44 15.22
N TYR A 884 38.48 26.47 15.00
CA TYR A 884 39.84 26.55 15.53
C TYR A 884 40.63 27.73 14.96
N TYR A 885 40.47 27.97 13.66
CA TYR A 885 41.11 29.06 12.95
C TYR A 885 40.69 30.43 13.51
N ASN A 886 39.38 30.70 13.63
CA ASN A 886 38.88 31.97 14.16
C ASN A 886 39.11 32.11 15.67
N TRP A 887 39.11 31.00 16.41
CA TRP A 887 39.55 31.03 17.80
C TRP A 887 41.01 31.46 17.93
N GLY A 888 41.90 30.94 17.10
CA GLY A 888 43.30 31.39 17.02
C GLY A 888 43.40 32.89 16.73
N ASN A 889 42.64 33.40 15.76
CA ASN A 889 42.62 34.83 15.42
C ASN A 889 42.15 35.69 16.61
N ALA A 890 41.08 35.29 17.30
CA ALA A 890 40.57 36.00 18.46
C ALA A 890 41.58 36.00 19.63
N LEU A 891 42.32 34.90 19.84
CA LEU A 891 43.41 34.82 20.81
C LEU A 891 44.56 35.76 20.47
N VAL A 892 44.97 35.83 19.19
CA VAL A 892 46.00 36.76 18.71
C VAL A 892 45.57 38.20 18.93
N ASN A 893 44.33 38.55 18.59
CA ASN A 893 43.81 39.90 18.78
C ASN A 893 43.81 40.30 20.26
N LEU A 894 43.39 39.41 21.17
CA LEU A 894 43.50 39.68 22.61
C LEU A 894 44.96 39.80 23.05
N ALA A 895 45.85 38.91 22.59
CA ALA A 895 47.27 38.92 22.95
C ALA A 895 47.97 40.23 22.57
N GLN A 896 47.59 40.85 21.45
CA GLN A 896 48.10 42.14 21.01
C GLN A 896 47.71 43.30 21.94
N THR A 897 46.63 43.16 22.72
CA THR A 897 46.22 44.15 23.75
C THR A 897 46.91 43.95 25.09
N LYS A 898 47.60 42.83 25.29
CA LYS A 898 48.25 42.43 26.55
C LYS A 898 49.76 42.60 26.46
N SER A 899 50.45 42.40 27.59
CA SER A 899 51.92 42.46 27.64
C SER A 899 52.50 41.39 28.57
N GLY A 900 53.79 41.10 28.40
CA GLY A 900 54.53 40.17 29.27
C GLY A 900 54.02 38.72 29.18
N VAL A 901 53.93 38.07 30.35
CA VAL A 901 53.61 36.63 30.48
C VAL A 901 52.20 36.32 29.98
N GLU A 902 51.25 37.25 30.15
CA GLU A 902 49.86 37.06 29.74
C GLU A 902 49.72 37.01 28.21
N ALA A 903 50.37 37.95 27.51
CA ALA A 903 50.42 37.93 26.05
C ALA A 903 51.08 36.65 25.51
N GLU A 904 52.18 36.22 26.13
CA GLU A 904 52.88 34.99 25.70
C GLU A 904 52.01 33.73 25.87
N LYS A 905 51.23 33.66 26.96
CA LYS A 905 50.28 32.56 27.16
C LYS A 905 49.24 32.50 26.04
N LEU A 906 48.62 33.63 25.70
CA LEU A 906 47.62 33.72 24.65
C LEU A 906 48.18 33.37 23.27
N TYR A 907 49.41 33.82 22.96
CA TYR A 907 50.07 33.43 21.71
C TYR A 907 50.34 31.92 21.63
N ASN A 908 50.75 31.29 22.74
CA ASN A 908 50.94 29.84 22.78
C ASN A 908 49.63 29.08 22.59
N GLU A 909 48.53 29.54 23.21
CA GLU A 909 47.20 28.98 22.96
C GLU A 909 46.78 29.15 21.49
N ALA A 910 47.05 30.32 20.87
CA ALA A 910 46.77 30.55 19.45
C ALA A 910 47.56 29.59 18.54
N PHE A 911 48.84 29.33 18.84
CA PHE A 911 49.64 28.32 18.13
C PHE A 911 48.98 26.94 18.18
N GLU A 912 48.50 26.51 19.34
CA GLU A 912 47.80 25.23 19.49
C GLU A 912 46.51 25.18 18.64
N LYS A 913 45.70 26.25 18.65
CA LYS A 913 44.47 26.30 17.85
C LYS A 913 44.75 26.25 16.35
N TYR A 914 45.73 27.00 15.85
CA TYR A 914 46.10 26.90 14.43
C TYR A 914 46.64 25.52 14.05
N GLN A 915 47.41 24.85 14.92
CA GLN A 915 47.84 23.48 14.67
C GLN A 915 46.66 22.50 14.60
N LEU A 916 45.65 22.67 15.46
CA LEU A 916 44.40 21.91 15.40
C LEU A 916 43.60 22.21 14.13
N ALA A 917 43.55 23.47 13.68
CA ALA A 917 42.93 23.83 12.42
C ALA A 917 43.59 23.09 11.25
N ILE A 918 44.93 23.13 11.16
CA ILE A 918 45.70 22.42 10.11
C ILE A 918 45.50 20.91 10.17
N LYS A 919 45.50 20.32 11.38
CA LYS A 919 45.26 18.89 11.58
C LYS A 919 43.90 18.46 11.03
N ASN A 920 42.91 19.33 11.13
CA ASN A 920 41.55 19.11 10.64
C ASN A 920 41.30 19.66 9.23
N GLY A 921 42.35 19.93 8.45
CA GLY A 921 42.25 20.29 7.03
C GLY A 921 42.34 21.78 6.73
N GLY A 922 42.39 22.65 7.74
CA GLY A 922 42.52 24.09 7.60
C GLY A 922 43.86 24.56 7.01
N SER A 923 43.89 25.83 6.60
CA SER A 923 45.08 26.46 6.02
C SER A 923 46.21 26.64 7.04
N SER A 924 47.46 26.55 6.58
CA SER A 924 48.63 26.87 7.40
C SER A 924 49.03 28.35 7.38
N TYR A 925 48.29 29.22 6.68
CA TYR A 925 48.68 30.62 6.49
C TYR A 925 48.71 31.41 7.79
N ASN A 926 47.65 31.36 8.60
CA ASN A 926 47.60 32.17 9.83
C ASN A 926 48.62 31.72 10.88
N LEU A 927 48.97 30.42 10.88
CA LEU A 927 50.09 29.94 11.67
C LEU A 927 51.41 30.58 11.22
N ALA A 928 51.61 30.71 9.90
CA ALA A 928 52.76 31.39 9.32
C ALA A 928 52.80 32.88 9.71
N CYS A 929 51.66 33.58 9.63
CA CYS A 929 51.53 34.97 10.06
C CYS A 929 51.85 35.14 11.55
N LEU A 930 51.33 34.27 12.42
CA LEU A 930 51.63 34.33 13.85
C LEU A 930 53.14 34.15 14.12
N TYR A 931 53.81 33.22 13.43
CA TYR A 931 55.27 33.10 13.54
C TYR A 931 55.99 34.37 13.04
N ALA A 932 55.49 35.01 11.97
CA ALA A 932 56.05 36.25 11.44
C ALA A 932 55.92 37.41 12.44
N ILE A 933 54.73 37.63 13.01
CA ILE A 933 54.48 38.66 14.05
C ILE A 933 55.37 38.44 15.28
N ARG A 934 55.64 37.18 15.63
CA ARG A 934 56.51 36.80 16.76
C ARG A 934 58.00 36.77 16.38
N ASN A 935 58.37 37.19 15.18
CA ASN A 935 59.74 37.26 14.66
C ASN A 935 60.48 35.90 14.67
N LYS A 936 59.73 34.80 14.46
CA LYS A 936 60.24 33.42 14.33
C LYS A 936 60.36 33.06 12.83
N LYS A 937 61.44 33.55 12.21
CA LYS A 937 61.63 33.52 10.75
C LYS A 937 61.51 32.13 10.13
N GLU A 938 62.22 31.14 10.67
CA GLU A 938 62.32 29.80 10.04
C GLU A 938 60.95 29.12 9.93
N GLU A 939 60.18 29.16 11.01
CA GLU A 939 58.83 28.58 11.06
C GLU A 939 57.84 29.37 10.22
N ALA A 940 57.92 30.71 10.24
CA ALA A 940 57.06 31.57 9.42
C ALA A 940 57.19 31.20 7.94
N LEU A 941 58.42 31.18 7.43
CA LEU A 941 58.67 30.89 6.01
C LEU A 941 58.29 29.45 5.62
N LYS A 942 58.52 28.47 6.52
CA LYS A 942 58.12 27.08 6.31
C LYS A 942 56.60 26.92 6.10
N TYR A 943 55.80 27.53 6.96
CA TYR A 943 54.33 27.41 6.86
C TYR A 943 53.74 28.28 5.75
N LEU A 944 54.39 29.39 5.40
CA LEU A 944 54.05 30.20 4.24
C LEU A 944 54.25 29.42 2.93
N GLU A 945 55.41 28.78 2.77
CA GLU A 945 55.72 27.97 1.58
C GLU A 945 54.73 26.80 1.44
N ARG A 946 54.40 26.13 2.56
CA ARG A 946 53.35 25.10 2.59
C ARG A 946 52.00 25.65 2.10
N SER A 947 51.59 26.81 2.61
CA SER A 947 50.30 27.40 2.29
C SER A 947 50.18 27.80 0.82
N LEU A 948 51.23 28.43 0.29
CA LEU A 948 51.35 28.78 -1.12
C LEU A 948 51.35 27.55 -2.03
N SER A 949 52.08 26.48 -1.67
CA SER A 949 52.13 25.24 -2.46
C SER A 949 50.79 24.52 -2.58
N ARG A 950 49.87 24.75 -1.63
CA ARG A 950 48.52 24.20 -1.61
C ARG A 950 47.48 25.17 -2.18
N ASN A 951 47.91 26.31 -2.75
CA ASN A 951 47.04 27.39 -3.21
C ASN A 951 46.05 27.88 -2.15
N GLU A 952 46.39 27.76 -0.86
CA GLU A 952 45.53 28.23 0.24
C GLU A 952 45.52 29.76 0.34
N VAL A 953 46.58 30.42 -0.14
CA VAL A 953 46.73 31.87 -0.16
C VAL A 953 47.37 32.29 -1.49
N SER A 954 47.02 33.48 -1.99
CA SER A 954 47.67 34.03 -3.19
C SER A 954 48.90 34.86 -2.82
N VAL A 955 49.93 34.83 -3.66
CA VAL A 955 51.13 35.67 -3.48
C VAL A 955 50.77 37.15 -3.35
N LYS A 956 49.79 37.64 -4.12
CA LYS A 956 49.32 39.04 -4.06
C LYS A 956 48.74 39.41 -2.71
N PHE A 957 48.10 38.46 -2.02
CA PHE A 957 47.57 38.66 -0.68
C PHE A 957 48.73 38.79 0.32
N VAL A 958 49.66 37.84 0.31
CA VAL A 958 50.83 37.83 1.22
C VAL A 958 51.68 39.09 1.07
N GLU A 959 51.87 39.60 -0.14
CA GLU A 959 52.63 40.84 -0.39
C GLU A 959 52.03 42.07 0.29
N LYS A 960 50.71 42.10 0.48
CA LYS A 960 49.95 43.21 1.07
C LYS A 960 49.68 43.04 2.56
N ASP A 961 49.83 41.81 3.05
CA ASP A 961 49.57 41.47 4.44
C ASP A 961 50.64 42.09 5.35
N LYS A 962 50.18 42.79 6.39
CA LYS A 962 51.01 43.55 7.33
C LYS A 962 51.75 42.65 8.31
N ASP A 963 51.26 41.43 8.53
CA ASP A 963 51.89 40.46 9.42
C ASP A 963 53.31 40.11 8.97
N TRP A 964 53.60 40.30 7.67
CA TRP A 964 54.90 40.07 7.04
C TRP A 964 55.79 41.31 6.97
N ASP A 965 55.37 42.48 7.47
CA ASP A 965 56.16 43.71 7.39
C ASP A 965 57.59 43.53 7.95
N GLY A 966 57.74 42.76 9.03
CA GLY A 966 59.04 42.44 9.64
C GLY A 966 59.96 41.55 8.81
N LEU A 967 59.42 40.78 7.86
CA LEU A 967 60.16 39.85 6.99
C LEU A 967 60.15 40.27 5.51
N ARG A 968 59.43 41.34 5.13
CA ARG A 968 59.27 41.75 3.72
C ARG A 968 60.59 42.10 3.03
N GLY A 969 61.58 42.54 3.80
CA GLY A 969 62.94 42.83 3.31
C GLY A 969 63.79 41.58 3.06
N ASP A 970 63.46 40.45 3.68
CA ASP A 970 64.25 39.23 3.75
C ASP A 970 64.36 38.53 2.38
N SER A 971 65.55 37.98 2.09
CA SER A 971 65.84 37.33 0.81
C SER A 971 65.08 36.00 0.63
N ASP A 972 64.87 35.24 1.71
CA ASP A 972 64.18 33.96 1.65
C ASP A 972 62.68 34.15 1.44
N PHE A 973 62.10 35.17 2.10
CA PHE A 973 60.71 35.57 1.88
C PHE A 973 60.46 35.93 0.42
N LYS A 974 61.28 36.82 -0.16
CA LYS A 974 61.17 37.21 -1.59
C LYS A 974 61.32 36.01 -2.53
N ARG A 975 62.25 35.10 -2.21
CA ARG A 975 62.49 33.87 -2.99
C ARG A 975 61.25 32.98 -3.01
N ILE A 976 60.64 32.72 -1.86
CA ILE A 976 59.41 31.91 -1.74
C ILE A 976 58.30 32.51 -2.61
N LEU A 977 58.04 33.81 -2.49
CA LEU A 977 56.99 34.47 -3.29
C LEU A 977 57.28 34.43 -4.80
N SER A 978 58.54 34.55 -5.22
CA SER A 978 58.90 34.48 -6.64
C SER A 978 58.75 33.07 -7.24
N ASN A 979 58.99 32.03 -6.45
CA ASN A 979 58.90 30.64 -6.89
C ASN A 979 57.45 30.18 -7.13
N THR A 980 56.48 30.83 -6.50
CA THR A 980 55.03 30.53 -6.64
C THR A 980 54.32 31.48 -7.61
N LYS A 981 55.03 32.40 -8.28
CA LYS A 981 54.46 33.33 -9.28
C LYS A 981 54.35 32.74 -10.70
N GLY A 982 54.85 31.53 -10.92
CA GLY A 982 54.69 30.78 -12.18
C GLY A 982 53.44 29.93 -12.14
#